data_AF-A0A1Y4NBU9-F1
#
_entry.id   AF-A0A1Y4NBU9-F1
#
_cell.length_a   1.000
_cell.length_b   1.000
_cell.length_c   1.000
_cell.angle_alpha   90.00
_cell.angle_beta   90.00
_cell.angle_gamma   90.00
#
_symmetry.space_group_name_H-M   'P 1'
#
loop_
_entity.id
_entity.type
_entity.pdbx_description
1 polymer ?
#
loop_
_entity_poly.entity_id
_entity_poly.type
_entity_poly.pdbx_seq_one_letter_code
_entity_poly.pdbx_strand_id
1 'polypeptide(L)'
;MKKYCGKCGAKLNKKGLCPNCDKQAISKSKQKLKKYTIRFLISFLVLVILFTGITSTLVYFGIIDFPIISDVMEKMGLIDHKNNQEDDSTSNFVCLDGSFSDVAIKDETSALNAINDVKEQLGIQDVQDELNNCQIENILENNYYRFYQEYDDIPVYGRTVTISANSQGDCLMLSGNYLNLGDLDTSVDFSKDDAFNSMKEQFGSETFITSEGLVIYSLDKQEPEIAWKINVINEDVNEQCFVSAKSGDILAELSMAYGEDVSGNGLDIDGQNQNFTTEQIDGSYRMRDNQKDIRVFNANNSTLVPEIVIVDENNKIYTSKDKKYYDEDNNEVTITGDNYSFEIKDKDGKVIATKGEYAVRLTTKNIFTTVTEVTSNSTTWDNPKAVTLMSRVSTNYDFWKENYNRVSFNGKNGVVLAVYDDFLGVNWLVGDTTNAYSWGASQLPLTVLTFGSDNTLDYDVISHEYTHSVERCISNLNYLGESGALMEAYSDIFGEIVEDWADDRLFNGTCDWINPYRDIVDPNSNDDPDSYLGKYWVDVVDTNNDKGGVHTNNTVISHAAYLMSIGIEDNSQIYSSLSTKDIADLFYSAMPHMSSNCTFQQFKQIIINCALQMYEQENLSNKQVLTIKEAFNQVGLSSETTTYTVTENFDLCVYDIDNELYDNYSLKIEEVDITNLPQGPSAKPNTKEVDTVTISDDKPYSLSLEPGIYYFTITDLTDDSQTQRFYVTVSSSGSDTINVITQFKKVTDDKKQTDTTNIPENAVEFNGHYYYLYELDDIDNGQEASVYCKNQGGYLATITSAQENEFLYNYLTGQDFESAYFGLSDYNQEGKWEWINGEEVSYTNWHPGEPNSENKNEDYAMFYYKYSDGTWNDGDFGHQTVNSNAAFICEWGDYEGTSQDSTNVNEREIVLVLDTSNSMTGSPLRETKKAANKFIETVLKEDAGIGLVTYNSNANIISDFSVDYDNLEENVDSLDCNGNTNIGDGLEQAYDMLENSNAETKIIVLMSDGVPNVGKEGNALISYADQIKDSDILIYTLGFFEKMDDKSEAQELMEGIASEGCHYEVANSDDLVFFFDDVADQINGQRYIYIRIACPVDVTVSYDGETLSSKESDLNTRTKFGVLSFEDNGTANQTKILRLKEEQAYDIKINGTDQGTMNYTIGFMDEEGNYSDFREFENIEITNQTVIDTKAEVSDTTVINVDEDGDGNYDLRYQAAANESGSIVENNSWLDLIFILTIVVFLGGIIGYWYLKKHKK
;
A
#
# COMPACT_ATOMS: atom_id res chain seq x y z
N MET A 1 15.68 5.22 69.04
CA MET A 1 14.44 4.87 68.33
C MET A 1 14.05 6.07 67.47
N LYS A 2 13.49 5.95 66.27
CA LYS A 2 13.12 4.75 65.49
C LYS A 2 14.17 4.50 64.39
N LYS A 3 14.56 3.24 64.12
CA LYS A 3 15.45 2.89 62.97
C LYS A 3 14.68 2.66 61.66
N TYR A 4 13.35 2.63 61.76
CA TYR A 4 12.40 2.29 60.72
C TYR A 4 11.23 3.27 60.81
N CYS A 5 10.58 3.57 59.68
CA CYS A 5 9.49 4.53 59.64
C CYS A 5 8.23 4.00 60.33
N GLY A 6 7.48 4.89 60.98
CA GLY A 6 6.18 4.57 61.56
C GLY A 6 5.01 4.47 60.57
N LYS A 7 5.25 4.62 59.27
CA LYS A 7 4.27 4.40 58.18
C LYS A 7 4.71 3.27 57.25
N CYS A 8 5.80 3.46 56.51
CA CYS A 8 6.24 2.53 55.46
C CYS A 8 6.93 1.24 55.96
N GLY A 9 7.21 1.09 57.26
CA GLY A 9 8.04 0.01 57.81
C GLY A 9 9.53 0.03 57.38
N ALA A 10 9.87 0.67 56.25
CA ALA A 10 11.21 0.73 55.69
C ALA A 10 12.21 1.47 56.61
N LYS A 11 13.49 1.10 56.46
CA LYS A 11 14.61 1.60 57.27
C LYS A 11 14.87 3.07 56.95
N LEU A 12 14.90 3.93 57.97
CA LEU A 12 15.19 5.35 57.78
C LEU A 12 16.67 5.53 57.42
N ASN A 13 16.95 6.42 56.46
CA ASN A 13 18.34 6.69 56.06
C ASN A 13 19.11 7.45 57.17
N LYS A 14 20.42 7.68 56.98
CA LYS A 14 21.28 8.36 57.97
C LYS A 14 20.83 9.79 58.34
N LYS A 15 19.89 10.40 57.60
CA LYS A 15 19.28 11.71 57.86
C LYS A 15 17.82 11.62 58.39
N GLY A 16 17.26 10.43 58.57
CA GLY A 16 15.95 10.20 59.22
C GLY A 16 14.73 10.11 58.29
N LEU A 17 14.90 10.02 56.97
CA LEU A 17 13.83 10.04 55.97
C LEU A 17 13.44 8.62 55.49
N CYS A 18 12.18 8.39 55.05
CA CYS A 18 11.74 7.10 54.49
C CYS A 18 11.74 7.14 52.94
N PRO A 19 12.49 6.25 52.27
CA PRO A 19 12.50 6.15 50.80
C PRO A 19 11.11 6.03 50.15
N ASN A 20 10.16 5.37 50.84
CA ASN A 20 8.81 5.08 50.35
C ASN A 20 7.72 6.01 50.93
N CYS A 21 8.05 7.11 51.62
CA CYS A 21 7.03 8.09 52.06
C CYS A 21 7.25 9.50 51.49
N ASP A 22 8.49 9.93 51.25
CA ASP A 22 8.75 11.31 50.81
C ASP A 22 8.51 11.53 49.29
N LYS A 23 8.31 10.47 48.49
CA LYS A 23 8.00 10.59 47.05
C LYS A 23 6.67 11.28 46.72
N GLN A 24 5.67 11.22 47.60
CA GLN A 24 4.35 11.82 47.34
C GLN A 24 4.18 13.28 47.84
N ALA A 25 5.16 13.83 48.58
CA ALA A 25 5.08 15.19 49.13
C ALA A 25 5.72 16.28 48.25
N ILE A 26 6.54 15.89 47.26
CA ILE A 26 7.43 16.81 46.53
C ILE A 26 6.97 17.06 45.08
N SER A 27 6.13 16.21 44.49
CA SER A 27 5.57 16.42 43.15
C SER A 27 4.52 17.54 43.10
N LYS A 28 3.54 17.52 44.02
CA LYS A 28 2.39 18.46 44.02
C LYS A 28 2.72 19.92 44.38
N SER A 29 3.97 20.28 44.66
CA SER A 29 4.38 21.65 45.02
C SER A 29 5.19 22.40 43.94
N LYS A 30 5.85 21.71 43.00
CA LYS A 30 6.70 22.37 41.98
C LYS A 30 5.93 22.96 40.78
N GLN A 31 4.79 22.40 40.39
CA GLN A 31 4.03 22.89 39.23
C GLN A 31 3.28 24.22 39.47
N LYS A 32 2.85 24.53 40.71
CA LYS A 32 2.05 25.74 40.97
C LYS A 32 2.84 27.06 41.10
N LEU A 33 4.17 27.02 41.18
CA LEU A 33 4.98 28.26 41.35
C LEU A 33 5.55 28.83 40.04
N LYS A 34 5.98 28.00 39.08
CA LYS A 34 6.50 28.48 37.78
C LYS A 34 5.47 29.29 36.97
N LYS A 35 4.18 28.97 37.08
CA LYS A 35 3.09 29.56 36.28
C LYS A 35 2.80 31.05 36.59
N TYR A 36 3.34 31.59 37.70
CA TYR A 36 3.21 33.02 38.05
C TYR A 36 4.40 33.89 37.59
N THR A 37 5.61 33.34 37.49
CA THR A 37 6.80 34.12 37.09
C THR A 37 6.76 34.51 35.60
N ILE A 38 6.24 33.62 34.74
CA ILE A 38 6.15 33.82 33.29
C ILE A 38 5.27 35.03 32.95
N ARG A 39 4.15 35.24 33.67
CA ARG A 39 3.24 36.36 33.45
C ARG A 39 3.84 37.74 33.77
N PHE A 40 4.92 37.82 34.57
CA PHE A 40 5.59 39.08 34.87
C PHE A 40 6.60 39.49 33.77
N LEU A 41 7.27 38.51 33.16
CA LEU A 41 8.23 38.74 32.07
C LEU A 41 7.55 39.21 30.78
N ILE A 42 6.38 38.63 30.43
CA ILE A 42 5.60 39.01 29.25
C ILE A 42 5.19 40.50 29.32
N SER A 43 4.76 40.99 30.48
CA SER A 43 4.42 42.41 30.68
C SER A 43 5.62 43.37 30.61
N PHE A 44 6.85 42.88 30.72
CA PHE A 44 8.07 43.69 30.58
C PHE A 44 8.50 43.82 29.12
N LEU A 45 8.42 42.75 28.33
CA LEU A 45 8.87 42.76 26.93
C LEU A 45 7.92 43.52 25.99
N VAL A 46 6.59 43.49 26.24
CA VAL A 46 5.61 44.32 25.51
C VAL A 46 5.92 45.81 25.64
N LEU A 47 6.55 46.23 26.75
CA LEU A 47 6.96 47.61 27.00
C LEU A 47 8.22 48.02 26.20
N VAL A 48 9.01 47.04 25.73
CA VAL A 48 10.13 47.25 24.78
C VAL A 48 9.62 47.34 23.35
N ILE A 49 8.64 46.50 22.98
CA ILE A 49 7.96 46.52 21.66
C ILE A 49 7.24 47.86 21.43
N LEU A 50 6.67 48.45 22.49
CA LEU A 50 6.09 49.80 22.45
C LEU A 50 7.11 50.93 22.17
N PHE A 51 8.41 50.67 22.29
CA PHE A 51 9.46 51.67 22.03
C PHE A 51 10.05 51.58 20.61
N THR A 52 9.94 50.42 19.94
CA THR A 52 10.40 50.22 18.56
C THR A 52 9.35 50.61 17.53
N GLY A 53 8.06 50.39 17.78
CA GLY A 53 6.99 50.73 16.82
C GLY A 53 6.94 52.21 16.42
N ILE A 54 7.33 53.12 17.32
CA ILE A 54 7.28 54.57 17.09
C ILE A 54 8.32 55.03 16.06
N THR A 55 9.48 54.37 15.94
CA THR A 55 10.49 54.72 14.93
C THR A 55 10.12 54.20 13.55
N SER A 56 9.57 52.98 13.45
CA SER A 56 9.13 52.39 12.18
C SER A 56 8.03 53.22 11.49
N THR A 57 7.08 53.76 12.26
CA THR A 57 5.99 54.59 11.71
C THR A 57 6.49 55.91 11.10
N LEU A 58 7.60 56.48 11.58
CA LEU A 58 8.14 57.75 11.05
C LEU A 58 8.82 57.59 9.68
N VAL A 59 9.30 56.39 9.34
CA VAL A 59 9.83 56.08 8.01
C VAL A 59 8.70 55.93 7.00
N TYR A 60 7.58 55.32 7.41
CA TYR A 60 6.42 55.05 6.54
C TYR A 60 5.70 56.31 6.01
N PHE A 61 5.80 57.45 6.71
CA PHE A 61 5.07 58.69 6.36
C PHE A 61 5.89 59.76 5.64
N GLY A 62 7.14 59.51 5.26
CA GLY A 62 7.90 60.39 4.35
C GLY A 62 8.19 61.81 4.88
N ILE A 63 8.59 61.92 6.15
CA ILE A 63 8.89 63.21 6.82
C ILE A 63 10.42 63.41 7.06
N ILE A 64 11.26 62.47 6.60
CA ILE A 64 12.73 62.52 6.71
C ILE A 64 13.36 62.00 5.40
N ASP A 65 14.28 62.75 4.81
CA ASP A 65 14.86 62.49 3.46
C ASP A 65 16.26 61.84 3.45
N PHE A 66 16.46 60.94 2.48
CA PHE A 66 17.73 60.67 1.74
C PHE A 66 17.66 61.47 0.41
N PRO A 67 18.75 61.84 -0.31
CA PRO A 67 19.74 60.96 -0.99
C PRO A 67 21.22 61.47 -0.81
N ILE A 68 22.29 61.29 -1.63
CA ILE A 68 22.54 60.93 -3.05
C ILE A 68 23.86 60.13 -3.24
N ILE A 69 23.73 58.95 -3.85
CA ILE A 69 24.48 58.32 -4.99
C ILE A 69 25.95 58.74 -5.31
N SER A 70 26.72 57.70 -5.66
CA SER A 70 28.10 57.51 -6.18
C SER A 70 28.88 58.56 -7.01
N ASP A 71 28.44 59.80 -7.25
CA ASP A 71 29.07 60.70 -8.26
C ASP A 71 30.22 61.61 -7.74
N VAL A 72 30.84 61.29 -6.59
CA VAL A 72 31.86 62.14 -5.93
C VAL A 72 33.29 61.56 -6.03
N MET A 73 33.47 60.36 -6.59
CA MET A 73 34.77 59.67 -6.72
C MET A 73 35.85 60.46 -7.47
N GLU A 74 35.49 61.38 -8.37
CA GLU A 74 36.43 61.96 -9.35
C GLU A 74 37.09 63.30 -8.91
N LYS A 75 36.48 64.08 -8.00
CA LYS A 75 36.70 65.55 -7.96
C LYS A 75 37.39 66.16 -6.73
N MET A 76 38.11 65.37 -5.91
CA MET A 76 38.97 65.90 -4.84
C MET A 76 40.49 65.74 -5.03
N GLY A 77 40.95 65.28 -6.19
CA GLY A 77 42.13 65.87 -6.84
C GLY A 77 43.53 65.61 -6.25
N LEU A 78 44.02 64.37 -6.40
CA LEU A 78 45.33 64.03 -6.99
C LEU A 78 46.66 64.51 -6.33
N ILE A 79 47.45 63.49 -5.90
CA ILE A 79 48.90 63.30 -6.16
C ILE A 79 49.93 64.21 -5.45
N ASP A 80 50.86 63.60 -4.68
CA ASP A 80 52.33 63.46 -4.93
C ASP A 80 53.03 62.88 -3.65
N HIS A 81 54.06 62.01 -3.64
CA HIS A 81 54.51 60.93 -4.52
C HIS A 81 55.56 60.04 -3.79
N LYS A 82 55.64 58.75 -4.15
CA LYS A 82 56.85 57.87 -4.19
C LYS A 82 57.55 57.33 -2.91
N ASN A 83 57.71 55.99 -2.94
CA ASN A 83 58.89 55.18 -2.54
C ASN A 83 59.18 55.03 -1.01
N ASN A 84 59.40 53.83 -0.44
CA ASN A 84 59.70 52.46 -0.91
C ASN A 84 58.68 51.45 -0.33
N GLN A 85 58.28 50.34 -0.96
CA GLN A 85 59.02 49.19 -1.50
C GLN A 85 59.57 48.23 -0.41
N GLU A 86 58.78 47.20 -0.12
CA GLU A 86 59.12 45.85 0.38
C GLU A 86 58.21 44.89 -0.42
N ASP A 87 58.66 43.65 -0.68
CA ASP A 87 58.11 42.83 -1.77
C ASP A 87 56.77 42.15 -1.45
N ASP A 88 55.94 41.98 -2.49
CA ASP A 88 54.71 41.19 -2.48
C ASP A 88 54.80 40.17 -3.63
N SER A 89 55.34 38.99 -3.31
CA SER A 89 55.56 37.89 -4.25
C SER A 89 55.43 36.55 -3.54
N THR A 90 54.26 35.90 -3.64
CA THR A 90 54.06 34.46 -3.31
C THR A 90 52.73 33.87 -3.81
N SER A 91 52.02 34.51 -4.75
CA SER A 91 50.87 33.92 -5.45
C SER A 91 51.01 34.05 -6.96
N ASN A 92 51.74 33.12 -7.57
CA ASN A 92 51.92 32.99 -9.02
C ASN A 92 50.65 32.47 -9.73
N PHE A 93 49.49 33.10 -9.48
CA PHE A 93 48.30 32.83 -10.27
C PHE A 93 48.41 33.56 -11.61
N VAL A 94 48.62 32.80 -12.68
CA VAL A 94 48.67 33.29 -14.05
C VAL A 94 47.35 32.96 -14.72
N CYS A 95 46.75 33.94 -15.39
CA CYS A 95 45.57 33.75 -16.22
C CYS A 95 45.77 34.50 -17.54
N LEU A 96 45.65 33.79 -18.66
CA LEU A 96 45.86 34.26 -20.03
C LEU A 96 44.61 33.98 -20.85
N ASP A 97 44.15 34.97 -21.64
CA ASP A 97 43.13 34.71 -22.66
C ASP A 97 43.72 33.89 -23.82
N GLY A 98 42.87 33.16 -24.54
CA GLY A 98 43.27 32.18 -25.56
C GLY A 98 44.11 32.69 -26.74
N SER A 99 44.41 33.99 -26.83
CA SER A 99 45.34 34.52 -27.83
C SER A 99 46.82 34.19 -27.57
N PHE A 100 47.16 33.48 -26.48
CA PHE A 100 48.55 33.14 -26.16
C PHE A 100 49.16 32.03 -27.04
N SER A 101 48.35 31.18 -27.69
CA SER A 101 48.82 30.12 -28.59
C SER A 101 47.89 29.92 -29.78
N ASP A 102 48.47 29.74 -30.96
CA ASP A 102 47.77 29.33 -32.20
C ASP A 102 47.57 27.80 -32.29
N VAL A 103 47.93 27.03 -31.25
CA VAL A 103 47.78 25.56 -31.23
C VAL A 103 46.30 25.20 -31.04
N ALA A 104 45.77 24.40 -31.97
CA ALA A 104 44.43 23.84 -31.84
C ALA A 104 44.45 22.66 -30.84
N ILE A 105 43.79 22.82 -29.71
CA ILE A 105 43.79 21.89 -28.56
C ILE A 105 42.68 20.87 -28.73
N LYS A 106 43.05 19.58 -28.78
CA LYS A 106 42.16 18.45 -29.09
C LYS A 106 42.43 17.20 -28.24
N ASP A 107 43.51 17.23 -27.48
CA ASP A 107 44.03 16.14 -26.67
C ASP A 107 45.03 16.71 -25.64
N GLU A 108 45.39 15.90 -24.65
CA GLU A 108 46.42 16.22 -23.64
C GLU A 108 47.75 16.70 -24.25
N THR A 109 48.16 16.09 -25.37
CA THR A 109 49.43 16.44 -26.04
C THR A 109 49.39 17.84 -26.63
N SER A 110 48.31 18.23 -27.31
CA SER A 110 48.14 19.58 -27.86
C SER A 110 47.93 20.63 -26.77
N ALA A 111 47.28 20.28 -25.66
CA ALA A 111 47.19 21.11 -24.47
C ALA A 111 48.58 21.39 -23.85
N LEU A 112 49.41 20.37 -23.64
CA LEU A 112 50.79 20.52 -23.16
C LEU A 112 51.67 21.34 -24.12
N ASN A 113 51.50 21.17 -25.43
CA ASN A 113 52.21 21.99 -26.42
C ASN A 113 51.83 23.47 -26.33
N ALA A 114 50.54 23.80 -26.15
CA ALA A 114 50.08 25.17 -25.94
C ALA A 114 50.62 25.77 -24.62
N ILE A 115 50.62 24.99 -23.53
CA ILE A 115 51.24 25.40 -22.25
C ILE A 115 52.75 25.67 -22.42
N ASN A 116 53.44 24.88 -23.25
CA ASN A 116 54.86 25.08 -23.54
C ASN A 116 55.16 26.38 -24.34
N ASP A 117 54.22 26.94 -25.11
CA ASP A 117 54.39 28.25 -25.75
C ASP A 117 54.51 29.40 -24.71
N VAL A 118 53.95 29.22 -23.52
CA VAL A 118 53.92 30.21 -22.43
C VAL A 118 54.73 29.81 -21.19
N LYS A 119 55.56 28.76 -21.26
CA LYS A 119 56.26 28.25 -20.07
C LYS A 119 57.17 29.26 -19.38
N GLU A 120 57.81 30.17 -20.12
CA GLU A 120 58.61 31.28 -19.55
C GLU A 120 57.74 32.28 -18.76
N GLN A 121 56.45 32.41 -19.07
CA GLN A 121 55.49 33.28 -18.35
C GLN A 121 54.90 32.58 -17.11
N LEU A 122 54.73 31.25 -17.18
CA LEU A 122 54.30 30.40 -16.07
C LEU A 122 55.43 30.07 -15.08
N GLY A 123 56.69 30.21 -15.50
CA GLY A 123 57.89 29.91 -14.70
C GLY A 123 58.33 28.44 -14.76
N ILE A 124 57.72 27.63 -15.63
CA ILE A 124 58.00 26.20 -15.79
C ILE A 124 59.32 26.02 -16.57
N GLN A 125 60.19 25.11 -16.14
CA GLN A 125 61.43 24.76 -16.85
C GLN A 125 61.16 23.74 -17.95
N ASP A 126 60.52 22.61 -17.62
CA ASP A 126 60.03 21.64 -18.60
C ASP A 126 58.58 21.20 -18.34
N VAL A 127 57.74 21.44 -19.35
CA VAL A 127 56.29 21.18 -19.32
C VAL A 127 55.98 19.69 -19.48
N GLN A 128 56.93 18.87 -19.93
CA GLN A 128 56.74 17.41 -19.99
C GLN A 128 57.19 16.69 -18.71
N ASP A 129 58.06 17.30 -17.89
CA ASP A 129 58.57 16.68 -16.66
C ASP A 129 57.90 17.27 -15.38
N GLU A 130 57.52 18.56 -15.37
CA GLU A 130 56.94 19.25 -14.19
C GLU A 130 55.38 19.35 -14.22
N LEU A 131 54.72 18.96 -15.32
CA LEU A 131 53.25 18.99 -15.48
C LEU A 131 52.71 17.67 -16.04
N ASN A 132 52.80 16.61 -15.24
CA ASN A 132 52.20 15.33 -15.60
C ASN A 132 50.69 15.30 -15.33
N ASN A 133 50.01 14.33 -15.94
CA ASN A 133 48.67 13.85 -15.61
C ASN A 133 47.55 14.88 -15.83
N CYS A 134 46.96 14.86 -17.04
CA CYS A 134 45.78 15.63 -17.37
C CYS A 134 44.47 14.99 -16.85
N GLN A 135 43.61 15.80 -16.22
CA GLN A 135 42.16 15.58 -16.19
C GLN A 135 41.51 16.36 -17.35
N ILE A 136 40.47 15.79 -17.95
CA ILE A 136 39.72 16.44 -19.04
C ILE A 136 38.23 16.50 -18.65
N GLU A 137 37.68 17.70 -18.61
CA GLU A 137 36.27 17.98 -18.27
C GLU A 137 35.59 18.67 -19.47
N ASN A 138 34.37 18.30 -19.84
CA ASN A 138 33.58 19.04 -20.83
C ASN A 138 32.47 19.85 -20.15
N ILE A 139 32.42 21.16 -20.40
CA ILE A 139 31.43 22.07 -19.83
C ILE A 139 30.97 23.06 -20.91
N LEU A 140 29.67 23.03 -21.23
CA LEU A 140 29.01 23.94 -22.18
C LEU A 140 29.68 24.00 -23.57
N GLU A 141 29.91 22.84 -24.19
CA GLU A 141 30.66 22.65 -25.45
C GLU A 141 32.16 22.95 -25.41
N ASN A 142 32.75 23.24 -24.24
CA ASN A 142 34.18 23.54 -24.11
C ASN A 142 34.90 22.44 -23.32
N ASN A 143 36.09 22.06 -23.77
CA ASN A 143 36.95 21.08 -23.11
C ASN A 143 37.97 21.80 -22.21
N TYR A 144 38.14 21.35 -20.98
CA TYR A 144 39.05 21.88 -19.98
C TYR A 144 40.08 20.81 -19.64
N TYR A 145 41.36 21.11 -19.89
CA TYR A 145 42.50 20.20 -19.69
C TYR A 145 43.29 20.68 -18.47
N ARG A 146 43.25 19.94 -17.38
CA ARG A 146 43.77 20.32 -16.06
C ARG A 146 44.97 19.45 -15.69
N PHE A 147 46.15 20.06 -15.60
CA PHE A 147 47.42 19.41 -15.26
C PHE A 147 47.80 19.69 -13.82
N TYR A 148 48.41 18.70 -13.17
CA TYR A 148 48.94 18.82 -11.81
C TYR A 148 50.45 19.08 -11.84
N GLN A 149 50.97 19.81 -10.85
CA GLN A 149 52.41 20.07 -10.77
C GLN A 149 53.14 18.97 -9.98
N GLU A 150 54.27 18.52 -10.53
CA GLU A 150 55.20 17.56 -9.92
C GLU A 150 56.65 18.08 -9.93
N TYR A 151 57.50 17.52 -9.08
CA TYR A 151 58.95 17.79 -9.02
C TYR A 151 59.67 16.58 -8.37
N ASP A 152 60.68 16.01 -9.05
CA ASP A 152 61.31 14.71 -8.70
C ASP A 152 60.28 13.57 -8.46
N ASP A 153 59.26 13.45 -9.32
CA ASP A 153 58.11 12.52 -9.16
C ASP A 153 57.25 12.76 -7.88
N ILE A 154 57.43 13.89 -7.17
CA ILE A 154 56.65 14.27 -5.97
C ILE A 154 55.60 15.34 -6.34
N PRO A 155 54.31 15.14 -6.03
CA PRO A 155 53.28 16.15 -6.27
C PRO A 155 53.45 17.42 -5.44
N VAL A 156 53.14 18.58 -6.01
CA VAL A 156 53.20 19.88 -5.34
C VAL A 156 51.80 20.29 -4.88
N TYR A 157 51.60 20.42 -3.56
CA TYR A 157 50.26 20.48 -2.98
C TYR A 157 49.47 21.71 -3.43
N GLY A 158 48.28 21.48 -4.00
CA GLY A 158 47.37 22.51 -4.47
C GLY A 158 47.81 23.27 -5.73
N ARG A 159 48.76 22.73 -6.51
CA ARG A 159 49.31 23.40 -7.71
C ARG A 159 48.85 22.75 -9.02
N THR A 160 48.25 23.55 -9.90
CA THR A 160 47.74 23.10 -11.21
C THR A 160 47.93 24.15 -12.32
N VAL A 161 47.84 23.69 -13.56
CA VAL A 161 47.68 24.52 -14.77
C VAL A 161 46.53 23.97 -15.59
N THR A 162 45.51 24.79 -15.85
CA THR A 162 44.30 24.43 -16.61
C THR A 162 44.25 25.22 -17.90
N ILE A 163 43.89 24.60 -19.00
CA ILE A 163 43.72 25.23 -20.32
C ILE A 163 42.38 24.79 -20.92
N SER A 164 41.57 25.75 -21.37
CA SER A 164 40.24 25.49 -21.95
C SER A 164 40.18 25.83 -23.43
N ALA A 165 39.39 25.06 -24.18
CA ALA A 165 39.22 25.16 -25.62
C ALA A 165 37.78 24.86 -26.05
N ASN A 166 37.29 25.49 -27.12
CA ASN A 166 35.94 25.24 -27.65
C ASN A 166 35.83 23.89 -28.38
N SER A 167 34.61 23.56 -28.86
CA SER A 167 34.33 22.36 -29.65
C SER A 167 35.03 22.31 -31.02
N GLN A 168 35.67 23.40 -31.48
CA GLN A 168 36.52 23.45 -32.69
C GLN A 168 38.00 23.17 -32.37
N GLY A 169 38.39 23.32 -31.10
CA GLY A 169 39.75 23.25 -30.58
C GLY A 169 40.48 24.59 -30.51
N ASP A 170 39.81 25.73 -30.66
CA ASP A 170 40.42 27.04 -30.44
C ASP A 170 40.61 27.26 -28.93
N CYS A 171 41.79 27.72 -28.51
CA CYS A 171 42.06 28.06 -27.12
C CYS A 171 41.18 29.23 -26.66
N LEU A 172 40.62 29.12 -25.45
CA LEU A 172 39.76 30.13 -24.83
C LEU A 172 40.45 30.85 -23.67
N MET A 173 41.11 30.09 -22.80
CA MET A 173 41.80 30.60 -21.61
C MET A 173 42.82 29.57 -21.10
N LEU A 174 43.89 30.03 -20.45
CA LEU A 174 44.74 29.24 -19.56
C LEU A 174 44.76 29.90 -18.19
N SER A 175 44.56 29.13 -17.13
CA SER A 175 44.65 29.59 -15.75
C SER A 175 45.40 28.57 -14.90
N GLY A 176 46.35 29.02 -14.08
CA GLY A 176 47.16 28.13 -13.24
C GLY A 176 47.86 28.87 -12.11
N ASN A 177 48.18 28.16 -11.04
CA ASN A 177 48.84 28.69 -9.85
C ASN A 177 50.25 28.10 -9.63
N TYR A 178 50.89 27.68 -10.72
CA TYR A 178 52.21 27.05 -10.79
C TYR A 178 53.28 27.72 -9.92
N LEU A 179 54.11 26.92 -9.28
CA LEU A 179 55.17 27.41 -8.40
C LEU A 179 56.54 26.92 -8.84
N ASN A 180 57.41 27.82 -9.29
CA ASN A 180 58.80 27.46 -9.55
C ASN A 180 59.51 27.14 -8.22
N LEU A 181 59.99 25.91 -8.07
CA LEU A 181 60.62 25.39 -6.85
C LEU A 181 62.15 25.54 -6.83
N GLY A 182 62.78 25.91 -7.95
CA GLY A 182 64.23 26.04 -8.07
C GLY A 182 64.98 24.72 -7.90
N ASP A 183 66.04 24.73 -7.06
CA ASP A 183 66.83 23.57 -6.66
C ASP A 183 66.34 23.06 -5.27
N LEU A 184 65.11 22.54 -5.18
CA LEU A 184 64.51 22.08 -3.93
C LEU A 184 65.11 20.74 -3.48
N ASP A 185 65.45 20.61 -2.19
CA ASP A 185 66.00 19.37 -1.63
C ASP A 185 64.89 18.38 -1.22
N THR A 186 64.60 17.46 -2.14
CA THR A 186 63.59 16.40 -2.05
C THR A 186 64.03 15.18 -1.21
N SER A 187 65.22 15.21 -0.59
CA SER A 187 65.66 14.10 0.27
C SER A 187 64.93 14.08 1.62
N VAL A 188 64.59 12.89 2.11
CA VAL A 188 63.87 12.71 3.38
C VAL A 188 64.87 12.51 4.54
N ASP A 189 64.84 13.42 5.52
CA ASP A 189 65.64 13.36 6.75
C ASP A 189 64.81 12.93 7.99
N PHE A 190 63.49 13.12 7.95
CA PHE A 190 62.53 12.76 9.00
C PHE A 190 61.54 11.69 8.48
N SER A 191 61.51 10.51 9.09
CA SER A 191 60.81 9.35 8.51
C SER A 191 59.28 9.38 8.73
N LYS A 192 58.53 8.56 7.95
CA LYS A 192 57.09 8.34 8.16
C LYS A 192 56.80 7.89 9.60
N ASP A 193 57.64 7.01 10.14
CA ASP A 193 57.51 6.53 11.52
C ASP A 193 57.73 7.65 12.55
N ASP A 194 58.73 8.51 12.34
CA ASP A 194 58.99 9.65 13.23
C ASP A 194 57.84 10.68 13.17
N ALA A 195 57.31 10.95 11.97
CA ALA A 195 56.13 11.81 11.78
C ALA A 195 54.87 11.24 12.44
N PHE A 196 54.65 9.93 12.34
CA PHE A 196 53.55 9.24 13.03
C PHE A 196 53.70 9.32 14.55
N ASN A 197 54.92 9.21 15.08
CA ASN A 197 55.17 9.38 16.52
C ASN A 197 54.90 10.83 16.97
N SER A 198 55.34 11.84 16.22
CA SER A 198 55.04 13.25 16.51
C SER A 198 53.53 13.50 16.59
N MET A 199 52.73 12.97 15.66
CA MET A 199 51.27 13.17 15.70
C MET A 199 50.63 12.47 16.90
N LYS A 200 51.12 11.29 17.33
CA LYS A 200 50.64 10.63 18.56
C LYS A 200 51.05 11.35 19.84
N GLU A 201 52.19 12.04 19.87
CA GLU A 201 52.56 12.90 21.01
C GLU A 201 51.71 14.18 21.06
N GLN A 202 51.27 14.73 19.92
CA GLN A 202 50.43 15.93 19.86
C GLN A 202 48.95 15.64 20.13
N PHE A 203 48.32 14.78 19.32
CA PHE A 203 46.86 14.57 19.32
C PHE A 203 46.40 13.47 20.30
N GLY A 204 47.33 12.65 20.79
CA GLY A 204 47.10 11.63 21.82
C GLY A 204 47.44 10.21 21.38
N SER A 205 47.74 9.32 22.34
CA SER A 205 48.21 7.95 22.08
C SER A 205 47.20 7.05 21.36
N GLU A 206 45.91 7.31 21.53
CA GLU A 206 44.81 6.52 20.95
C GLU A 206 44.42 6.98 19.53
N THR A 207 45.18 7.89 18.93
CA THR A 207 44.87 8.51 17.64
C THR A 207 45.26 7.60 16.45
N PHE A 208 44.27 7.27 15.63
CA PHE A 208 44.39 6.67 14.29
C PHE A 208 45.20 7.60 13.41
N ILE A 209 46.20 7.08 12.69
CA ILE A 209 47.02 7.88 11.78
C ILE A 209 47.32 7.08 10.51
N THR A 210 47.11 7.69 9.33
CA THR A 210 47.50 7.17 8.02
C THR A 210 48.28 8.21 7.22
N SER A 211 48.88 7.84 6.09
CA SER A 211 49.57 8.79 5.20
C SER A 211 49.25 8.52 3.74
N GLU A 212 49.03 9.60 3.00
CA GLU A 212 48.80 9.59 1.55
C GLU A 212 50.11 9.65 0.74
N GLY A 213 51.26 9.79 1.41
CA GLY A 213 52.59 9.82 0.80
C GLY A 213 53.38 11.08 1.11
N LEU A 214 54.42 11.31 0.30
CA LEU A 214 55.19 12.54 0.27
C LEU A 214 54.53 13.55 -0.66
N VAL A 215 54.55 14.82 -0.28
CA VAL A 215 54.05 15.95 -1.06
C VAL A 215 54.94 17.15 -0.81
N ILE A 216 55.11 18.03 -1.78
CA ILE A 216 55.76 19.34 -1.56
C ILE A 216 54.67 20.30 -1.09
N TYR A 217 54.59 20.54 0.21
CA TYR A 217 53.65 21.50 0.77
C TYR A 217 54.12 22.92 0.46
N SER A 218 53.22 23.76 -0.04
CA SER A 218 53.56 25.08 -0.59
C SER A 218 52.50 26.16 -0.38
N LEU A 219 51.61 25.98 0.60
CA LEU A 219 50.53 26.91 0.91
C LEU A 219 50.88 27.73 2.18
N ASP A 220 50.03 28.69 2.53
CA ASP A 220 50.09 29.45 3.81
C ASP A 220 51.42 30.16 4.17
N LYS A 221 52.07 30.76 3.16
CA LYS A 221 53.26 31.64 3.28
C LYS A 221 54.52 30.97 3.85
N GLN A 222 54.55 29.64 3.90
CA GLN A 222 55.78 28.90 4.15
C GLN A 222 56.59 28.81 2.87
N GLU A 223 57.91 28.65 3.00
CA GLU A 223 58.76 28.24 1.88
C GLU A 223 58.37 26.81 1.48
N PRO A 224 58.42 26.42 0.19
CA PRO A 224 58.01 25.10 -0.24
C PRO A 224 58.90 24.01 0.36
N GLU A 225 58.29 23.00 1.00
CA GLU A 225 59.02 21.98 1.73
C GLU A 225 58.41 20.59 1.52
N ILE A 226 59.28 19.57 1.42
CA ILE A 226 58.85 18.17 1.35
C ILE A 226 58.25 17.73 2.69
N ALA A 227 57.04 17.20 2.64
CA ALA A 227 56.24 16.84 3.79
C ALA A 227 55.55 15.48 3.61
N TRP A 228 55.32 14.79 4.72
CA TRP A 228 54.37 13.70 4.80
C TRP A 228 52.96 14.28 4.87
N LYS A 229 52.09 13.89 3.93
CA LYS A 229 50.65 14.14 4.00
C LYS A 229 50.04 13.07 4.89
N ILE A 230 49.46 13.44 6.03
CA ILE A 230 49.09 12.54 7.13
C ILE A 230 47.66 12.83 7.59
N ASN A 231 46.80 11.81 7.69
CA ASN A 231 45.47 11.93 8.26
C ASN A 231 45.46 11.40 9.69
N VAL A 232 44.74 12.04 10.61
CA VAL A 232 44.85 11.94 12.07
C VAL A 232 43.45 11.92 12.69
N ILE A 233 43.02 10.85 13.35
CA ILE A 233 41.61 10.63 13.75
C ILE A 233 41.49 10.05 15.17
N ASN A 234 40.56 10.53 16.00
CA ASN A 234 40.14 9.92 17.28
C ASN A 234 38.67 10.30 17.60
N GLU A 235 38.21 10.13 18.85
CA GLU A 235 36.82 10.43 19.25
C GLU A 235 36.44 11.92 19.13
N ASP A 236 37.41 12.84 19.27
CA ASP A 236 37.22 14.30 19.26
C ASP A 236 37.88 14.99 18.03
N VAL A 237 38.67 14.27 17.22
CA VAL A 237 39.54 14.81 16.16
C VAL A 237 39.38 14.00 14.87
N ASN A 238 39.35 14.67 13.73
CA ASN A 238 39.72 14.12 12.43
C ASN A 238 40.39 15.27 11.67
N GLU A 239 41.63 15.11 11.23
CA GLU A 239 42.46 16.17 10.66
C GLU A 239 43.41 15.62 9.59
N GLN A 240 43.75 16.45 8.60
CA GLN A 240 44.84 16.21 7.65
C GLN A 240 46.00 17.16 7.95
N CYS A 241 47.06 16.61 8.55
CA CYS A 241 48.29 17.29 8.89
C CYS A 241 49.34 17.14 7.79
N PHE A 242 50.13 18.19 7.55
CA PHE A 242 51.31 18.16 6.69
C PHE A 242 52.54 18.26 7.58
N VAL A 243 53.31 17.19 7.70
CA VAL A 243 54.46 17.10 8.63
C VAL A 243 55.75 17.12 7.84
N SER A 244 56.63 18.09 8.10
CA SER A 244 57.91 18.21 7.43
C SER A 244 58.69 16.88 7.43
N ALA A 245 59.09 16.44 6.23
CA ALA A 245 59.97 15.30 6.03
C ALA A 245 61.46 15.68 6.22
N LYS A 246 61.75 16.90 6.69
CA LYS A 246 63.07 17.42 7.05
C LYS A 246 63.27 17.62 8.56
N SER A 247 62.34 18.31 9.22
CA SER A 247 62.44 18.66 10.65
C SER A 247 61.47 17.91 11.55
N GLY A 248 60.34 17.43 11.01
CA GLY A 248 59.23 16.89 11.78
C GLY A 248 58.28 17.95 12.36
N ASP A 249 58.45 19.24 12.03
CA ASP A 249 57.49 20.29 12.37
C ASP A 249 56.19 20.11 11.56
N ILE A 250 55.05 20.48 12.15
CA ILE A 250 53.78 20.54 11.42
C ILE A 250 53.73 21.85 10.62
N LEU A 251 53.57 21.70 9.30
CA LEU A 251 53.44 22.78 8.34
C LEU A 251 52.01 23.31 8.31
N ALA A 252 51.01 22.42 8.30
CA ALA A 252 49.59 22.79 8.37
C ALA A 252 48.72 21.66 8.93
N GLU A 253 47.52 22.03 9.38
CA GLU A 253 46.48 21.17 9.98
C GLU A 253 45.14 21.55 9.31
N LEU A 254 44.45 20.57 8.71
CA LEU A 254 43.16 20.76 8.03
C LEU A 254 42.08 19.90 8.69
N SER A 255 41.10 20.52 9.34
CA SER A 255 40.02 19.80 10.02
C SER A 255 39.14 18.98 9.07
N MET A 256 38.80 17.77 9.51
CA MET A 256 37.94 16.77 8.88
C MET A 256 36.91 16.18 9.87
N ALA A 257 36.79 16.73 11.08
CA ALA A 257 35.89 16.28 12.17
C ALA A 257 34.44 16.09 11.73
N TYR A 258 33.66 15.28 12.45
CA TYR A 258 32.22 15.21 12.25
C TYR A 258 31.60 16.56 12.61
N GLY A 259 30.79 17.11 11.70
CA GLY A 259 30.17 18.41 11.82
C GLY A 259 28.80 18.37 12.48
N GLU A 260 28.16 19.54 12.65
CA GLU A 260 26.74 19.61 12.99
C GLU A 260 25.89 19.48 11.72
N ASP A 261 24.83 18.68 11.76
CA ASP A 261 23.87 18.58 10.64
C ASP A 261 23.12 19.90 10.43
N VAL A 262 23.11 20.39 9.19
CA VAL A 262 22.48 21.64 8.77
C VAL A 262 21.75 21.48 7.43
N SER A 263 20.69 22.25 7.21
CA SER A 263 19.92 22.20 5.98
C SER A 263 20.68 22.83 4.81
N GLY A 264 21.00 22.01 3.81
CA GLY A 264 21.42 22.42 2.47
C GLY A 264 20.22 22.69 1.57
N ASN A 265 20.41 23.54 0.57
CA ASN A 265 19.49 23.77 -0.54
C ASN A 265 20.27 23.92 -1.85
N GLY A 266 19.66 23.64 -2.98
CA GLY A 266 20.31 23.81 -4.29
C GLY A 266 19.35 23.49 -5.42
N LEU A 267 19.75 23.78 -6.66
CA LEU A 267 19.05 23.28 -7.84
C LEU A 267 19.58 21.90 -8.20
N ASP A 268 18.69 20.96 -8.50
CA ASP A 268 19.04 19.67 -9.12
C ASP A 268 19.25 19.80 -10.64
N ILE A 269 19.48 18.67 -11.32
CA ILE A 269 19.75 18.62 -12.76
C ILE A 269 18.56 19.11 -13.60
N ASP A 270 17.34 18.96 -13.09
CA ASP A 270 16.07 19.39 -13.69
C ASP A 270 15.74 20.87 -13.40
N GLY A 271 16.56 21.52 -12.56
CA GLY A 271 16.41 22.91 -12.16
C GLY A 271 15.38 23.15 -11.05
N GLN A 272 14.92 22.11 -10.36
CA GLN A 272 14.04 22.21 -9.20
C GLN A 272 14.85 22.46 -7.92
N ASN A 273 14.27 23.22 -6.98
CA ASN A 273 14.97 23.58 -5.75
C ASN A 273 14.80 22.51 -4.66
N GLN A 274 15.80 21.64 -4.53
CA GLN A 274 15.87 20.62 -3.50
C GLN A 274 16.32 21.16 -2.14
N ASN A 275 15.89 20.48 -1.06
CA ASN A 275 16.34 20.72 0.32
C ASN A 275 16.78 19.39 0.93
N PHE A 276 17.95 19.37 1.58
CA PHE A 276 18.61 18.13 2.00
C PHE A 276 19.50 18.36 3.24
N THR A 277 19.88 17.28 3.92
CA THR A 277 20.86 17.35 5.02
C THR A 277 22.26 17.56 4.46
N THR A 278 23.03 18.43 5.10
CA THR A 278 24.48 18.59 4.88
C THR A 278 25.18 18.76 6.22
N GLU A 279 26.50 18.61 6.25
CA GLU A 279 27.28 18.62 7.49
C GLU A 279 28.14 19.89 7.56
N GLN A 280 28.02 20.71 8.61
CA GLN A 280 28.84 21.91 8.79
C GLN A 280 30.12 21.61 9.59
N ILE A 281 31.28 21.85 8.97
CA ILE A 281 32.60 21.71 9.58
C ILE A 281 33.43 23.00 9.39
N ASP A 282 33.85 23.61 10.51
CA ASP A 282 34.76 24.76 10.58
C ASP A 282 34.43 25.96 9.65
N GLY A 283 33.13 26.16 9.36
CA GLY A 283 32.61 27.22 8.50
C GLY A 283 32.41 26.83 7.03
N SER A 284 32.86 25.64 6.65
CA SER A 284 32.53 24.95 5.39
C SER A 284 31.42 23.91 5.59
N TYR A 285 30.98 23.28 4.50
CA TYR A 285 29.92 22.27 4.49
C TYR A 285 30.34 21.08 3.64
N ARG A 286 29.99 19.86 4.06
CA ARG A 286 30.14 18.61 3.30
C ARG A 286 28.78 18.06 2.89
N MET A 287 28.70 17.47 1.70
CA MET A 287 27.46 16.87 1.19
C MET A 287 27.24 15.49 1.80
N ARG A 288 26.78 15.51 3.05
CA ARG A 288 26.69 14.36 3.94
C ARG A 288 25.48 14.47 4.86
N ASP A 289 24.78 13.35 5.03
CA ASP A 289 23.75 13.16 6.06
C ASP A 289 24.28 12.19 7.13
N ASN A 290 24.52 12.66 8.35
CA ASN A 290 25.04 11.82 9.45
C ASN A 290 23.94 10.99 10.16
N GLN A 291 22.67 11.24 9.89
CA GLN A 291 21.54 10.45 10.43
C GLN A 291 21.23 9.26 9.53
N LYS A 292 21.40 9.42 8.21
CA LYS A 292 21.23 8.38 7.18
C LYS A 292 22.53 7.66 6.79
N ASP A 293 23.69 8.18 7.20
CA ASP A 293 25.04 7.75 6.79
C ASP A 293 25.27 7.78 5.26
N ILE A 294 24.66 8.77 4.58
CA ILE A 294 24.81 9.03 3.15
C ILE A 294 25.93 10.06 2.92
N ARG A 295 26.80 9.83 1.94
CA ARG A 295 27.91 10.72 1.57
C ARG A 295 28.05 10.80 0.05
N VAL A 296 28.21 12.00 -0.50
CA VAL A 296 28.37 12.22 -1.95
C VAL A 296 29.81 12.57 -2.31
N PHE A 297 30.33 11.92 -3.35
CA PHE A 297 31.67 12.11 -3.90
C PHE A 297 31.65 12.40 -5.40
N ASN A 298 32.70 13.06 -5.87
CA ASN A 298 33.03 13.21 -7.28
C ASN A 298 34.24 12.29 -7.61
N ALA A 299 34.14 11.47 -8.65
CA ALA A 299 35.25 10.67 -9.18
C ALA A 299 36.17 11.46 -10.14
N ASN A 300 35.80 12.71 -10.45
CA ASN A 300 36.54 13.70 -11.21
C ASN A 300 36.90 13.23 -12.63
N ASN A 301 35.93 12.61 -13.32
CA ASN A 301 36.05 12.06 -14.68
C ASN A 301 37.19 11.03 -14.83
N SER A 302 37.49 10.31 -13.76
CA SER A 302 38.41 9.17 -13.74
C SER A 302 37.64 7.88 -13.39
N THR A 303 38.13 6.72 -13.82
CA THR A 303 37.43 5.46 -13.51
C THR A 303 37.63 5.08 -12.05
N LEU A 304 36.52 4.94 -11.31
CA LEU A 304 36.51 4.51 -9.91
C LEU A 304 37.08 3.09 -9.76
N VAL A 305 37.79 2.88 -8.65
CA VAL A 305 38.25 1.56 -8.18
C VAL A 305 37.99 1.49 -6.67
N PRO A 306 36.84 0.94 -6.24
CA PRO A 306 36.57 0.70 -4.83
C PRO A 306 37.30 -0.56 -4.35
N GLU A 307 38.12 -0.44 -3.31
CA GLU A 307 38.85 -1.56 -2.70
C GLU A 307 38.30 -1.88 -1.31
N ILE A 308 37.97 -3.16 -1.05
CA ILE A 308 37.73 -3.64 0.32
C ILE A 308 39.08 -3.71 1.03
N VAL A 309 39.22 -2.96 2.12
CA VAL A 309 40.35 -3.05 3.04
C VAL A 309 39.87 -3.50 4.42
N ILE A 310 40.75 -4.19 5.14
CA ILE A 310 40.58 -4.43 6.58
C ILE A 310 41.49 -3.46 7.32
N VAL A 311 40.96 -2.80 8.35
CA VAL A 311 41.69 -1.90 9.24
C VAL A 311 41.74 -2.56 10.61
N ASP A 312 42.92 -2.85 11.16
CA ASP A 312 43.03 -3.52 12.48
C ASP A 312 42.93 -2.57 13.68
N GLU A 313 42.99 -3.08 14.92
CA GLU A 313 42.95 -2.21 16.12
C GLU A 313 44.17 -1.28 16.30
N ASN A 314 45.19 -1.41 15.44
CA ASN A 314 46.34 -0.50 15.36
C ASN A 314 46.23 0.46 14.16
N ASN A 315 45.15 0.33 13.39
CA ASN A 315 44.83 1.02 12.14
C ASN A 315 45.77 0.69 10.98
N LYS A 316 46.45 -0.48 11.01
CA LYS A 316 47.17 -0.96 9.84
C LYS A 316 46.17 -1.41 8.78
N ILE A 317 46.37 -0.96 7.55
CA ILE A 317 45.53 -1.29 6.40
C ILE A 317 46.02 -2.60 5.77
N TYR A 318 45.09 -3.52 5.54
CA TYR A 318 45.32 -4.79 4.85
C TYR A 318 44.43 -4.90 3.61
N THR A 319 45.05 -4.86 2.43
CA THR A 319 44.35 -4.92 1.13
C THR A 319 44.24 -6.37 0.67
N SER A 320 43.07 -6.74 0.13
CA SER A 320 42.83 -8.05 -0.49
C SER A 320 43.37 -8.08 -1.93
N LYS A 321 44.19 -9.09 -2.26
CA LYS A 321 44.71 -9.32 -3.61
C LYS A 321 44.91 -10.80 -3.87
N ASP A 322 44.44 -11.30 -5.01
CA ASP A 322 44.53 -12.72 -5.40
C ASP A 322 44.04 -13.72 -4.32
N LYS A 323 43.01 -13.32 -3.54
CA LYS A 323 42.45 -14.05 -2.38
C LYS A 323 43.43 -14.24 -1.21
N LYS A 324 44.45 -13.38 -1.12
CA LYS A 324 45.35 -13.21 0.03
C LYS A 324 45.21 -11.79 0.57
N TYR A 325 45.65 -11.56 1.80
CA TYR A 325 45.72 -10.23 2.38
C TYR A 325 47.18 -9.78 2.48
N TYR A 326 47.42 -8.51 2.20
CA TYR A 326 48.74 -7.90 2.24
C TYR A 326 48.70 -6.66 3.13
N ASP A 327 49.71 -6.48 3.98
CA ASP A 327 49.88 -5.25 4.74
C ASP A 327 50.43 -4.10 3.87
N GLU A 328 50.45 -2.86 4.38
CA GLU A 328 50.99 -1.69 3.67
C GLU A 328 52.43 -1.88 3.13
N ASP A 329 53.23 -2.72 3.79
CA ASP A 329 54.60 -3.07 3.40
C ASP A 329 54.66 -4.19 2.32
N ASN A 330 53.49 -4.59 1.80
CA ASN A 330 53.26 -5.64 0.82
C ASN A 330 53.69 -7.05 1.29
N ASN A 331 53.69 -7.30 2.61
CA ASN A 331 53.88 -8.64 3.18
C ASN A 331 52.55 -9.39 3.22
N GLU A 332 52.57 -10.65 2.81
CA GLU A 332 51.42 -11.55 2.94
C GLU A 332 51.10 -11.82 4.43
N VAL A 333 49.85 -11.56 4.82
CA VAL A 333 49.29 -11.88 6.13
C VAL A 333 48.14 -12.87 6.01
N THR A 334 47.91 -13.63 7.08
CA THR A 334 46.77 -14.56 7.19
C THR A 334 45.74 -13.98 8.14
N ILE A 335 44.55 -13.67 7.62
CA ILE A 335 43.41 -13.22 8.43
C ILE A 335 42.48 -14.41 8.64
N THR A 336 42.11 -14.68 9.90
CA THR A 336 41.18 -15.75 10.28
C THR A 336 40.15 -15.22 11.25
N GLY A 337 38.86 -15.30 10.92
CA GLY A 337 37.81 -14.71 11.73
C GLY A 337 36.40 -14.83 11.14
N ASP A 338 35.45 -14.22 11.82
CA ASP A 338 34.13 -13.85 11.33
C ASP A 338 33.97 -12.32 11.37
N ASN A 339 32.86 -11.78 10.85
CA ASN A 339 32.69 -10.33 10.60
C ASN A 339 32.67 -9.45 11.86
N TYR A 340 32.82 -10.05 13.06
CA TYR A 340 32.90 -9.35 14.34
C TYR A 340 34.11 -9.79 15.19
N SER A 341 34.94 -10.72 14.71
CA SER A 341 36.16 -11.15 15.40
C SER A 341 37.22 -11.66 14.42
N PHE A 342 38.34 -10.92 14.31
CA PHE A 342 39.41 -11.17 13.34
C PHE A 342 40.75 -11.40 14.04
N GLU A 343 41.48 -12.46 13.69
CA GLU A 343 42.84 -12.72 14.15
C GLU A 343 43.79 -12.60 12.94
N ILE A 344 44.59 -11.54 12.89
CA ILE A 344 45.56 -11.27 11.82
C ILE A 344 46.92 -11.80 12.24
N LYS A 345 47.55 -12.59 11.36
CA LYS A 345 48.86 -13.22 11.58
C LYS A 345 49.84 -12.84 10.49
N ASP A 346 51.09 -12.60 10.86
CA ASP A 346 52.18 -12.52 9.90
C ASP A 346 52.44 -13.87 9.20
N LYS A 347 53.22 -13.84 8.12
CA LYS A 347 53.67 -15.02 7.34
C LYS A 347 54.32 -16.14 8.17
N ASP A 348 54.83 -15.83 9.37
CA ASP A 348 55.48 -16.78 10.29
C ASP A 348 54.45 -17.36 11.30
N GLY A 349 53.17 -16.99 11.17
CA GLY A 349 52.04 -17.50 11.95
C GLY A 349 51.85 -16.81 13.31
N LYS A 350 52.57 -15.73 13.58
CA LYS A 350 52.46 -14.96 14.82
C LYS A 350 51.33 -13.94 14.67
N VAL A 351 50.44 -13.89 15.67
CA VAL A 351 49.38 -12.86 15.78
C VAL A 351 50.00 -11.47 15.83
N ILE A 352 49.56 -10.59 14.94
CA ILE A 352 49.90 -9.16 14.89
C ILE A 352 48.71 -8.28 15.27
N ALA A 353 47.47 -8.73 15.04
CA ALA A 353 46.26 -8.05 15.46
C ALA A 353 45.15 -9.04 15.86
N THR A 354 44.22 -8.59 16.70
CA THR A 354 43.17 -9.41 17.34
C THR A 354 41.75 -8.87 17.14
N LYS A 355 41.61 -7.82 16.35
CA LYS A 355 40.37 -7.26 15.84
C LYS A 355 40.60 -6.69 14.43
N GLY A 356 39.56 -6.07 13.90
CA GLY A 356 39.60 -5.18 12.76
C GLY A 356 38.19 -4.84 12.32
N GLU A 357 38.07 -3.97 11.34
CA GLU A 357 36.81 -3.57 10.70
C GLU A 357 37.00 -3.56 9.17
N TYR A 358 35.94 -3.86 8.43
CA TYR A 358 35.94 -3.71 6.97
C TYR A 358 35.63 -2.26 6.62
N ALA A 359 36.51 -1.65 5.84
CA ALA A 359 36.29 -0.33 5.26
C ALA A 359 36.45 -0.41 3.72
N VAL A 360 36.00 0.64 3.04
CA VAL A 360 36.12 0.77 1.59
C VAL A 360 37.02 1.95 1.28
N ARG A 361 38.10 1.70 0.53
CA ARG A 361 38.96 2.74 0.01
C ARG A 361 38.49 3.09 -1.40
N LEU A 362 37.97 4.30 -1.59
CA LEU A 362 37.72 4.84 -2.92
C LEU A 362 39.05 5.30 -3.53
N THR A 363 39.41 4.73 -4.68
CA THR A 363 40.58 5.13 -5.48
C THR A 363 40.15 5.29 -6.95
N THR A 364 41.02 5.78 -7.84
CA THR A 364 40.75 5.78 -9.28
C THR A 364 41.90 5.17 -10.07
N LYS A 365 41.67 4.74 -11.31
CA LYS A 365 42.72 4.16 -12.17
C LYS A 365 43.83 5.16 -12.50
N ASN A 366 43.51 6.46 -12.54
CA ASN A 366 44.49 7.53 -12.61
C ASN A 366 44.96 7.85 -11.17
N ILE A 367 46.15 7.39 -10.79
CA ILE A 367 46.67 7.52 -9.41
C ILE A 367 46.84 8.98 -8.95
N PHE A 368 46.79 9.94 -9.87
CA PHE A 368 46.88 11.38 -9.61
C PHE A 368 45.50 12.04 -9.47
N THR A 369 44.42 11.31 -9.78
CA THR A 369 43.03 11.73 -9.52
C THR A 369 42.50 11.03 -8.26
N THR A 370 42.31 11.82 -7.21
CA THR A 370 41.59 11.39 -5.99
C THR A 370 40.08 11.52 -6.18
N VAL A 371 39.35 10.56 -5.61
CA VAL A 371 37.90 10.71 -5.37
C VAL A 371 37.73 11.73 -4.24
N THR A 372 36.87 12.74 -4.42
CA THR A 372 36.71 13.85 -3.47
C THR A 372 35.28 13.94 -2.95
N GLU A 373 35.11 13.95 -1.63
CA GLU A 373 33.81 14.26 -0.99
C GLU A 373 33.39 15.69 -1.38
N VAL A 374 32.11 15.90 -1.69
CA VAL A 374 31.66 17.18 -2.23
C VAL A 374 31.54 18.23 -1.12
N THR A 375 32.25 19.34 -1.26
CA THR A 375 32.35 20.41 -0.26
C THR A 375 31.87 21.76 -0.79
N SER A 376 31.31 22.60 0.09
CA SER A 376 30.89 23.98 -0.22
C SER A 376 31.28 24.94 0.90
N ASN A 377 31.37 26.24 0.60
CA ASN A 377 31.48 27.34 1.58
C ASN A 377 30.12 28.01 1.87
N SER A 378 29.02 27.38 1.43
CA SER A 378 27.65 27.91 1.44
C SER A 378 26.64 26.79 1.69
N THR A 379 25.55 27.07 2.42
CA THR A 379 24.41 26.14 2.54
C THR A 379 23.52 26.10 1.29
N THR A 380 23.65 27.09 0.39
CA THR A 380 23.14 26.98 -0.99
C THR A 380 24.25 26.42 -1.87
N TRP A 381 23.95 25.33 -2.57
CA TRP A 381 24.87 24.55 -3.40
C TRP A 381 24.63 24.80 -4.89
N ASP A 382 25.71 24.92 -5.65
CA ASP A 382 25.76 25.27 -7.08
C ASP A 382 26.23 24.11 -7.97
N ASN A 383 26.07 22.86 -7.50
CA ASN A 383 26.45 21.63 -8.18
C ASN A 383 25.21 20.73 -8.39
N PRO A 384 24.55 20.80 -9.57
CA PRO A 384 23.30 20.08 -9.82
C PRO A 384 23.38 18.57 -9.67
N LYS A 385 24.44 17.92 -10.17
CA LYS A 385 24.61 16.46 -10.05
C LYS A 385 24.70 16.02 -8.60
N ALA A 386 25.50 16.72 -7.80
CA ALA A 386 25.66 16.37 -6.40
C ALA A 386 24.37 16.63 -5.59
N VAL A 387 23.66 17.74 -5.86
CA VAL A 387 22.33 18.03 -5.29
C VAL A 387 21.34 16.92 -5.62
N THR A 388 21.24 16.53 -6.89
CA THR A 388 20.37 15.45 -7.39
C THR A 388 20.67 14.12 -6.69
N LEU A 389 21.94 13.75 -6.62
CA LEU A 389 22.36 12.48 -6.04
C LEU A 389 22.15 12.44 -4.52
N MET A 390 22.32 13.56 -3.81
CA MET A 390 21.97 13.66 -2.39
C MET A 390 20.45 13.59 -2.17
N SER A 391 19.63 14.32 -2.94
CA SER A 391 18.17 14.30 -2.76
C SER A 391 17.59 12.92 -3.10
N ARG A 392 17.87 12.37 -4.29
CA ARG A 392 17.28 11.11 -4.75
C ARG A 392 17.68 9.91 -3.87
N VAL A 393 18.96 9.80 -3.45
CA VAL A 393 19.40 8.74 -2.52
C VAL A 393 18.84 8.95 -1.10
N SER A 394 18.66 10.20 -0.66
CA SER A 394 18.00 10.52 0.62
C SER A 394 16.51 10.10 0.61
N THR A 395 15.80 10.32 -0.50
CA THR A 395 14.40 9.88 -0.69
C THR A 395 14.30 8.36 -0.72
N ASN A 396 15.16 7.66 -1.47
CA ASN A 396 15.14 6.19 -1.54
C ASN A 396 15.42 5.55 -0.15
N TYR A 397 16.35 6.09 0.65
CA TYR A 397 16.54 5.68 2.04
C TYR A 397 15.24 5.83 2.87
N ASP A 398 14.49 6.92 2.66
CA ASP A 398 13.23 7.15 3.40
C ASP A 398 12.11 6.20 2.93
N PHE A 399 12.01 5.88 1.62
CA PHE A 399 11.07 4.87 1.10
C PHE A 399 11.19 3.54 1.87
N TRP A 400 12.39 2.96 1.91
CA TRP A 400 12.62 1.68 2.59
C TRP A 400 12.34 1.73 4.09
N LYS A 401 12.57 2.89 4.71
CA LYS A 401 12.41 3.11 6.15
C LYS A 401 10.97 3.40 6.55
N GLU A 402 10.22 4.16 5.76
CA GLU A 402 8.83 4.55 6.03
C GLU A 402 7.87 3.43 5.67
N ASN A 403 8.03 2.81 4.49
CA ASN A 403 7.14 1.73 4.02
C ASN A 403 7.48 0.37 4.64
N TYR A 404 8.77 0.03 4.80
CA TYR A 404 9.21 -1.32 5.21
C TYR A 404 9.97 -1.38 6.54
N ASN A 405 10.05 -0.26 7.29
CA ASN A 405 10.85 -0.15 8.53
C ASN A 405 12.34 -0.53 8.34
N ARG A 406 12.83 -0.54 7.09
CA ARG A 406 14.17 -1.00 6.71
C ARG A 406 15.14 0.18 6.71
N VAL A 407 15.90 0.30 7.79
CA VAL A 407 16.87 1.40 7.99
C VAL A 407 18.11 1.20 7.10
N SER A 408 18.18 1.93 5.98
CA SER A 408 19.18 1.75 4.90
C SER A 408 19.14 0.37 4.22
N PHE A 409 19.88 0.20 3.12
CA PHE A 409 19.88 -0.99 2.26
C PHE A 409 20.00 -2.33 3.00
N ASN A 410 20.69 -2.37 4.14
CA ASN A 410 20.93 -3.57 4.96
C ASN A 410 20.05 -3.69 6.22
N GLY A 411 19.11 -2.76 6.45
CA GLY A 411 18.26 -2.72 7.64
C GLY A 411 18.98 -2.39 8.96
N LYS A 412 20.20 -1.87 8.91
CA LYS A 412 21.08 -1.60 10.07
C LYS A 412 21.82 -0.25 9.98
N ASN A 413 21.29 0.70 9.21
CA ASN A 413 21.95 1.98 8.88
C ASN A 413 23.33 1.79 8.22
N GLY A 414 23.43 0.89 7.24
CA GLY A 414 24.62 0.75 6.42
C GLY A 414 24.96 2.04 5.67
N VAL A 415 26.26 2.33 5.59
CA VAL A 415 26.80 3.55 4.96
C VAL A 415 26.58 3.51 3.45
N VAL A 416 26.12 4.61 2.87
CA VAL A 416 25.93 4.75 1.42
C VAL A 416 26.93 5.78 0.89
N LEU A 417 27.88 5.31 0.07
CA LEU A 417 28.82 6.18 -0.65
C LEU A 417 28.30 6.36 -2.07
N ALA A 418 27.71 7.51 -2.37
CA ALA A 418 27.20 7.83 -3.70
C ALA A 418 28.26 8.63 -4.49
N VAL A 419 28.55 8.24 -5.72
CA VAL A 419 29.66 8.77 -6.53
C VAL A 419 29.16 9.13 -7.92
N TYR A 420 29.49 10.32 -8.42
CA TYR A 420 29.19 10.72 -9.80
C TYR A 420 30.45 11.13 -10.57
N ASP A 421 30.31 11.30 -11.89
CA ASP A 421 31.40 11.55 -12.86
C ASP A 421 32.48 10.45 -12.84
N ASP A 422 32.06 9.19 -12.72
CA ASP A 422 32.91 8.01 -12.99
C ASP A 422 33.09 7.83 -14.50
N PHE A 423 34.32 7.58 -14.95
CA PHE A 423 34.60 7.31 -16.37
C PHE A 423 34.35 5.86 -16.80
N LEU A 424 34.04 4.94 -15.87
CA LEU A 424 33.48 3.60 -16.16
C LEU A 424 34.23 2.80 -17.26
N GLY A 425 35.57 2.87 -17.24
CA GLY A 425 36.44 2.36 -18.30
C GLY A 425 36.56 0.83 -18.37
N VAL A 426 35.76 0.18 -19.21
CA VAL A 426 35.92 -1.24 -19.60
C VAL A 426 36.98 -1.43 -20.70
N ASN A 427 38.18 -1.83 -20.30
CA ASN A 427 39.29 -2.23 -21.19
C ASN A 427 39.79 -1.18 -22.22
N TRP A 428 40.50 -0.17 -21.70
CA TRP A 428 41.56 0.60 -22.39
C TRP A 428 41.20 1.52 -23.57
N LEU A 429 40.02 1.43 -24.18
CA LEU A 429 39.59 2.35 -25.25
C LEU A 429 38.09 2.63 -25.15
N VAL A 430 37.76 3.86 -24.74
CA VAL A 430 36.40 4.36 -24.40
C VAL A 430 35.86 3.72 -23.11
N GLY A 431 35.27 4.54 -22.25
CA GLY A 431 34.50 4.11 -21.07
C GLY A 431 33.01 4.35 -21.30
N ASP A 432 32.17 3.60 -20.60
CA ASP A 432 30.72 3.73 -20.74
C ASP A 432 30.22 4.83 -19.79
N THR A 433 30.32 6.08 -20.25
CA THR A 433 29.98 7.26 -19.46
C THR A 433 28.49 7.40 -19.13
N THR A 434 27.62 6.63 -19.79
CA THR A 434 26.17 6.60 -19.58
C THR A 434 25.75 5.67 -18.43
N ASN A 435 26.50 4.61 -18.17
CA ASN A 435 26.10 3.54 -17.25
C ASN A 435 26.16 3.92 -15.74
N ALA A 436 25.65 3.03 -14.88
CA ALA A 436 25.79 3.05 -13.42
C ALA A 436 26.27 1.66 -12.91
N TYR A 437 26.63 1.55 -11.63
CA TYR A 437 26.64 0.27 -10.90
C TYR A 437 26.66 0.44 -9.38
N SER A 438 26.02 -0.50 -8.67
CA SER A 438 26.18 -0.71 -7.23
C SER A 438 27.29 -1.72 -6.93
N TRP A 439 28.13 -1.38 -5.95
CA TRP A 439 29.21 -2.23 -5.49
C TRP A 439 29.19 -2.38 -3.98
N GLY A 440 29.26 -3.62 -3.53
CA GLY A 440 29.26 -3.99 -2.13
C GLY A 440 29.19 -5.50 -1.98
N ALA A 441 29.00 -5.97 -0.75
CA ALA A 441 28.75 -7.36 -0.46
C ALA A 441 27.73 -7.49 0.67
N SER A 442 26.95 -8.56 0.65
CA SER A 442 25.87 -8.88 1.59
C SER A 442 26.27 -8.91 3.08
N GLN A 443 27.58 -8.89 3.36
CA GLN A 443 28.18 -8.94 4.68
C GLN A 443 28.85 -7.63 5.12
N LEU A 444 28.93 -6.62 4.24
CA LEU A 444 29.51 -5.32 4.55
C LEU A 444 28.44 -4.35 5.11
N PRO A 445 28.78 -3.50 6.09
CA PRO A 445 27.90 -2.43 6.55
C PRO A 445 27.95 -1.19 5.63
N LEU A 446 28.33 -1.36 4.36
CA LEU A 446 28.56 -0.26 3.41
C LEU A 446 28.26 -0.71 1.97
N THR A 447 27.64 0.18 1.18
CA THR A 447 27.48 0.05 -0.27
C THR A 447 27.99 1.30 -0.99
N VAL A 448 28.47 1.13 -2.22
CA VAL A 448 28.89 2.20 -3.12
C VAL A 448 27.91 2.21 -4.30
N LEU A 449 27.33 3.37 -4.60
CA LEU A 449 26.52 3.58 -5.80
C LEU A 449 27.33 4.53 -6.70
N THR A 450 27.65 4.15 -7.94
CA THR A 450 28.44 5.00 -8.84
C THR A 450 27.75 5.21 -10.18
N PHE A 451 27.83 6.43 -10.69
CA PHE A 451 27.10 6.92 -11.86
C PHE A 451 28.07 7.63 -12.83
N GLY A 452 27.91 7.37 -14.13
CA GLY A 452 28.80 7.88 -15.15
C GLY A 452 28.74 9.40 -15.38
N SER A 453 29.73 9.96 -16.11
CA SER A 453 29.77 11.40 -16.44
C SER A 453 28.62 11.87 -17.33
N ASP A 454 27.99 10.97 -18.08
CA ASP A 454 26.92 11.26 -19.03
C ASP A 454 25.60 10.56 -18.62
N ASN A 455 25.57 9.93 -17.44
CA ASN A 455 24.35 9.39 -16.82
C ASN A 455 23.42 10.54 -16.39
N THR A 456 22.12 10.32 -16.55
CA THR A 456 21.04 11.29 -16.28
C THR A 456 20.73 11.48 -14.79
N LEU A 457 21.06 10.51 -13.94
CA LEU A 457 20.78 10.48 -12.50
C LEU A 457 19.27 10.43 -12.16
N ASP A 458 18.47 9.79 -13.02
CA ASP A 458 17.01 9.69 -12.88
C ASP A 458 16.56 8.87 -11.64
N TYR A 459 15.29 8.97 -11.26
CA TYR A 459 14.80 8.46 -9.97
C TYR A 459 14.72 6.93 -9.96
N ASP A 460 14.17 6.34 -11.01
CA ASP A 460 14.29 4.94 -11.41
C ASP A 460 15.75 4.44 -11.35
N VAL A 461 16.70 5.09 -12.04
CA VAL A 461 18.11 4.65 -12.18
C VAL A 461 18.83 4.64 -10.83
N ILE A 462 18.65 5.69 -10.01
CA ILE A 462 19.21 5.73 -8.65
C ILE A 462 18.57 4.65 -7.76
N SER A 463 17.29 4.37 -7.95
CA SER A 463 16.52 3.41 -7.16
C SER A 463 16.77 1.95 -7.55
N HIS A 464 17.04 1.69 -8.82
CA HIS A 464 17.52 0.43 -9.37
C HIS A 464 18.84 0.02 -8.68
N GLU A 465 19.81 0.94 -8.60
CA GLU A 465 21.10 0.68 -7.96
C GLU A 465 21.03 0.57 -6.43
N TYR A 466 20.12 1.31 -5.80
CA TYR A 466 19.85 1.13 -4.37
C TYR A 466 19.20 -0.25 -4.12
N THR A 467 18.28 -0.68 -4.97
CA THR A 467 17.59 -1.98 -4.86
C THR A 467 18.54 -3.16 -5.04
N HIS A 468 19.51 -3.08 -5.95
CA HIS A 468 20.60 -4.05 -6.03
C HIS A 468 21.36 -4.19 -4.70
N SER A 469 21.45 -3.13 -3.89
CA SER A 469 22.05 -3.19 -2.55
C SER A 469 21.10 -3.81 -1.51
N VAL A 470 19.79 -3.65 -1.67
CA VAL A 470 18.73 -4.24 -0.83
C VAL A 470 18.59 -5.74 -1.06
N GLU A 471 18.39 -6.17 -2.31
CA GLU A 471 18.31 -7.57 -2.75
C GLU A 471 19.49 -8.36 -2.20
N ARG A 472 20.70 -7.83 -2.43
CA ARG A 472 21.96 -8.48 -2.08
C ARG A 472 22.07 -8.73 -0.57
N CYS A 473 21.35 -7.96 0.25
CA CYS A 473 21.25 -8.14 1.70
C CYS A 473 20.05 -8.99 2.17
N ILE A 474 19.21 -9.50 1.26
CA ILE A 474 18.04 -10.35 1.54
C ILE A 474 18.21 -11.73 0.89
N SER A 475 18.22 -11.82 -0.45
CA SER A 475 18.24 -13.09 -1.19
C SER A 475 19.65 -13.49 -1.63
N ASN A 476 20.51 -12.51 -1.93
CA ASN A 476 21.86 -12.71 -2.46
C ASN A 476 21.82 -13.59 -3.73
N LEU A 477 21.04 -13.16 -4.72
CA LEU A 477 20.98 -13.77 -6.06
C LEU A 477 22.36 -13.81 -6.73
N ASN A 478 22.62 -14.87 -7.50
CA ASN A 478 23.80 -14.95 -8.33
C ASN A 478 23.53 -14.20 -9.64
N TYR A 479 24.37 -13.21 -9.92
CA TYR A 479 24.33 -12.35 -11.10
C TYR A 479 24.75 -13.09 -12.39
N LEU A 480 23.89 -14.03 -12.81
CA LEU A 480 24.11 -15.01 -13.88
C LEU A 480 22.77 -15.63 -14.31
N GLY A 481 22.47 -15.67 -15.61
CA GLY A 481 21.26 -16.28 -16.16
C GLY A 481 19.96 -15.80 -15.50
N GLU A 482 18.98 -16.70 -15.32
CA GLU A 482 17.69 -16.37 -14.71
C GLU A 482 17.81 -15.73 -13.31
N SER A 483 18.75 -16.16 -12.46
CA SER A 483 18.91 -15.53 -11.13
C SER A 483 19.52 -14.13 -11.20
N GLY A 484 20.29 -13.82 -12.25
CA GLY A 484 20.73 -12.45 -12.52
C GLY A 484 19.61 -11.60 -13.12
N ALA A 485 18.86 -12.16 -14.07
CA ALA A 485 17.69 -11.50 -14.64
C ALA A 485 16.59 -11.20 -13.61
N LEU A 486 16.43 -12.03 -12.57
CA LEU A 486 15.58 -11.70 -11.41
C LEU A 486 16.14 -10.53 -10.60
N MET A 487 17.46 -10.42 -10.44
CA MET A 487 18.07 -9.31 -9.70
C MET A 487 17.93 -7.97 -10.44
N GLU A 488 18.01 -7.99 -11.77
CA GLU A 488 17.68 -6.86 -12.66
C GLU A 488 16.20 -6.50 -12.56
N ALA A 489 15.29 -7.47 -12.76
CA ALA A 489 13.84 -7.24 -12.74
C ALA A 489 13.37 -6.63 -11.42
N TYR A 490 13.91 -7.11 -10.29
CA TYR A 490 13.62 -6.51 -8.99
C TYR A 490 14.07 -5.05 -8.90
N SER A 491 15.21 -4.72 -9.47
CA SER A 491 15.73 -3.35 -9.47
C SER A 491 14.97 -2.42 -10.41
N ASP A 492 14.45 -2.91 -11.54
CA ASP A 492 13.52 -2.14 -12.39
C ASP A 492 12.19 -1.89 -11.68
N ILE A 493 11.58 -2.95 -11.14
CA ILE A 493 10.27 -2.87 -10.48
C ILE A 493 10.33 -1.93 -9.26
N PHE A 494 11.39 -1.98 -8.44
CA PHE A 494 11.61 -1.00 -7.37
C PHE A 494 12.30 0.30 -7.84
N GLY A 495 12.59 0.45 -9.13
CA GLY A 495 12.85 1.75 -9.76
C GLY A 495 11.53 2.51 -9.86
N GLU A 496 10.62 1.98 -10.69
CA GLU A 496 9.27 2.51 -10.94
C GLU A 496 8.48 2.77 -9.64
N ILE A 497 8.44 1.80 -8.72
CA ILE A 497 7.71 1.90 -7.45
C ILE A 497 8.27 3.02 -6.55
N VAL A 498 9.57 3.30 -6.62
CA VAL A 498 10.17 4.38 -5.83
C VAL A 498 10.03 5.73 -6.54
N GLU A 499 9.96 5.77 -7.87
CA GLU A 499 9.59 6.97 -8.64
C GLU A 499 8.15 7.41 -8.31
N ASP A 500 7.16 6.51 -8.40
CA ASP A 500 5.75 6.71 -7.99
C ASP A 500 5.65 7.26 -6.55
N TRP A 501 6.41 6.67 -5.61
CA TRP A 501 6.42 7.17 -4.23
C TRP A 501 7.24 8.46 -4.02
N ALA A 502 8.17 8.81 -4.92
CA ALA A 502 9.06 9.95 -4.72
C ALA A 502 8.45 11.29 -5.13
N ASP A 503 7.37 11.32 -5.93
CA ASP A 503 6.74 12.56 -6.40
C ASP A 503 5.89 13.25 -5.31
N ASP A 504 5.02 12.51 -4.61
CA ASP A 504 4.10 13.03 -3.59
C ASP A 504 4.01 12.20 -2.29
N ARG A 505 4.66 11.03 -2.23
CA ARG A 505 4.65 10.02 -1.14
C ARG A 505 3.38 9.17 -1.00
N LEU A 506 2.55 9.12 -2.04
CA LEU A 506 1.48 8.14 -2.18
C LEU A 506 1.96 6.93 -2.99
N PHE A 507 1.04 6.09 -3.42
CA PHE A 507 1.26 5.01 -4.39
C PHE A 507 0.13 5.13 -5.41
N ASN A 508 0.25 6.11 -6.29
CA ASN A 508 -0.89 6.67 -7.04
C ASN A 508 -0.92 6.17 -8.51
N GLY A 509 0.18 5.61 -9.01
CA GLY A 509 0.34 5.06 -10.35
C GLY A 509 0.94 6.05 -11.36
N THR A 510 1.79 7.00 -10.95
CA THR A 510 2.42 7.96 -11.87
C THR A 510 3.62 7.41 -12.64
N CYS A 511 4.23 6.31 -12.21
CA CYS A 511 5.32 5.64 -12.92
C CYS A 511 4.89 5.15 -14.32
N ASP A 512 5.70 5.40 -15.35
CA ASP A 512 5.35 5.09 -16.75
C ASP A 512 5.85 3.72 -17.24
N TRP A 513 6.66 3.00 -16.44
CA TRP A 513 7.26 1.71 -16.77
C TRP A 513 8.24 1.78 -17.96
N ILE A 514 8.95 2.91 -18.13
CA ILE A 514 9.93 3.14 -19.20
C ILE A 514 11.21 3.78 -18.62
N ASN A 515 12.23 2.96 -18.35
CA ASN A 515 13.56 3.48 -18.00
C ASN A 515 14.41 3.81 -19.25
N PRO A 516 15.48 4.62 -19.14
CA PRO A 516 16.30 5.05 -20.29
C PRO A 516 16.96 3.93 -21.13
N TYR A 517 16.89 2.67 -20.69
CA TYR A 517 17.51 1.51 -21.34
C TYR A 517 16.54 0.39 -21.73
N ARG A 518 15.30 0.38 -21.20
CA ARG A 518 14.30 -0.68 -21.41
C ARG A 518 12.88 -0.12 -21.40
N ASP A 519 12.13 -0.51 -22.41
CA ASP A 519 10.68 -0.38 -22.48
C ASP A 519 10.05 -1.60 -21.77
N ILE A 520 9.47 -1.41 -20.58
CA ILE A 520 8.83 -2.51 -19.83
C ILE A 520 7.39 -2.72 -20.31
N VAL A 521 6.81 -1.73 -21.00
CA VAL A 521 5.46 -1.76 -21.59
C VAL A 521 5.43 -2.61 -22.87
N ASP A 522 6.39 -2.42 -23.78
CA ASP A 522 6.65 -3.28 -24.94
C ASP A 522 8.15 -3.63 -25.06
N PRO A 523 8.64 -4.65 -24.34
CA PRO A 523 10.04 -5.09 -24.44
C PRO A 523 10.50 -5.42 -25.86
N ASN A 524 9.57 -5.83 -26.75
CA ASN A 524 9.91 -6.11 -28.14
C ASN A 524 10.30 -4.87 -28.94
N SER A 525 10.00 -3.65 -28.46
CA SER A 525 10.38 -2.38 -29.08
C SER A 525 11.90 -2.15 -28.99
N ASN A 526 12.53 -2.66 -27.92
CA ASN A 526 13.94 -2.47 -27.57
C ASN A 526 14.85 -3.65 -27.99
N ASP A 527 14.33 -4.62 -28.75
CA ASP A 527 14.95 -5.93 -29.00
C ASP A 527 15.10 -6.82 -27.73
N ASP A 528 14.22 -6.69 -26.72
CA ASP A 528 14.17 -7.51 -25.48
C ASP A 528 12.94 -8.46 -25.39
N PRO A 529 13.00 -9.57 -24.62
CA PRO A 529 11.93 -10.58 -24.53
C PRO A 529 10.73 -10.19 -23.65
N ASP A 530 9.56 -10.06 -24.26
CA ASP A 530 8.25 -10.04 -23.59
C ASP A 530 7.91 -11.35 -22.84
N SER A 531 8.50 -12.47 -23.27
CA SER A 531 8.03 -13.81 -22.92
C SER A 531 9.17 -14.83 -22.78
N TYR A 532 8.97 -15.77 -21.86
CA TYR A 532 9.96 -16.79 -21.48
C TYR A 532 10.27 -17.75 -22.64
N LEU A 533 11.55 -17.81 -23.02
CA LEU A 533 12.04 -18.50 -24.23
C LEU A 533 11.43 -17.95 -25.55
N GLY A 534 10.90 -16.73 -25.52
CA GLY A 534 10.15 -16.09 -26.60
C GLY A 534 11.02 -15.39 -27.65
N LYS A 535 10.51 -14.27 -28.18
CA LYS A 535 11.27 -13.40 -29.10
C LYS A 535 12.44 -12.77 -28.33
N TYR A 536 13.58 -12.58 -29.00
CA TYR A 536 14.85 -12.06 -28.46
C TYR A 536 15.52 -12.77 -27.27
N TRP A 537 14.88 -13.76 -26.63
CA TRP A 537 15.42 -14.48 -25.48
C TRP A 537 16.89 -14.92 -25.65
N VAL A 538 17.74 -14.57 -24.67
CA VAL A 538 19.16 -14.91 -24.64
C VAL A 538 19.37 -16.24 -23.92
N ASP A 539 20.08 -17.18 -24.56
CA ASP A 539 20.41 -18.47 -23.95
C ASP A 539 21.30 -18.30 -22.71
N VAL A 540 20.73 -18.60 -21.54
CA VAL A 540 21.35 -18.44 -20.21
C VAL A 540 22.62 -19.27 -20.02
N VAL A 541 22.94 -20.22 -20.92
CA VAL A 541 24.22 -20.94 -20.89
C VAL A 541 25.37 -20.16 -21.53
N ASP A 542 25.12 -19.13 -22.36
CA ASP A 542 26.18 -18.27 -22.86
C ASP A 542 26.51 -17.14 -21.87
N THR A 543 27.20 -17.53 -20.80
CA THR A 543 27.65 -16.62 -19.73
C THR A 543 28.65 -15.55 -20.20
N ASN A 544 29.01 -15.51 -21.49
CA ASN A 544 29.81 -14.45 -22.10
C ASN A 544 28.94 -13.34 -22.68
N ASN A 545 27.73 -13.67 -23.16
CA ASN A 545 26.73 -12.69 -23.56
C ASN A 545 25.97 -12.23 -22.31
N ASP A 546 26.37 -11.08 -21.77
CA ASP A 546 25.73 -10.45 -20.61
C ASP A 546 25.38 -11.41 -19.45
N LYS A 547 26.37 -12.21 -19.02
CA LYS A 547 26.19 -13.21 -17.93
C LYS A 547 25.09 -14.27 -18.18
N GLY A 548 24.64 -14.44 -19.42
CA GLY A 548 23.46 -15.24 -19.77
C GLY A 548 22.20 -14.38 -20.00
N GLY A 549 22.37 -13.13 -20.45
CA GLY A 549 21.31 -12.17 -20.73
C GLY A 549 20.58 -11.68 -19.49
N VAL A 550 21.27 -11.10 -18.50
CA VAL A 550 20.62 -10.61 -17.28
C VAL A 550 19.86 -9.31 -17.53
N HIS A 551 20.44 -8.36 -18.25
CA HIS A 551 19.83 -7.08 -18.62
C HIS A 551 18.79 -7.21 -19.76
N THR A 552 18.76 -8.34 -20.46
CA THR A 552 17.78 -8.67 -21.50
C THR A 552 16.64 -9.53 -20.97
N ASN A 553 16.92 -10.70 -20.38
CA ASN A 553 15.86 -11.65 -20.01
C ASN A 553 15.01 -11.19 -18.80
N ASN A 554 15.37 -10.12 -18.10
CA ASN A 554 14.60 -9.59 -16.97
C ASN A 554 13.23 -9.03 -17.37
N THR A 555 13.09 -8.58 -18.61
CA THR A 555 11.88 -7.91 -19.11
C THR A 555 10.67 -8.84 -19.07
N VAL A 556 10.86 -10.15 -19.22
CA VAL A 556 9.84 -11.19 -18.98
C VAL A 556 9.20 -11.11 -17.57
N ILE A 557 9.92 -10.58 -16.58
CA ILE A 557 9.47 -10.48 -15.18
C ILE A 557 9.02 -9.06 -14.82
N SER A 558 9.70 -8.01 -15.31
CA SER A 558 9.22 -6.63 -15.11
C SER A 558 7.98 -6.33 -15.96
N HIS A 559 7.87 -6.85 -17.18
CA HIS A 559 6.64 -6.80 -17.99
C HIS A 559 5.49 -7.58 -17.32
N ALA A 560 5.78 -8.69 -16.64
CA ALA A 560 4.76 -9.38 -15.83
C ALA A 560 4.27 -8.52 -14.66
N ALA A 561 5.12 -7.70 -14.05
CA ALA A 561 4.70 -6.75 -13.01
C ALA A 561 3.92 -5.55 -13.59
N TYR A 562 4.27 -5.08 -14.79
CA TYR A 562 3.46 -4.10 -15.54
C TYR A 562 2.05 -4.65 -15.85
N LEU A 563 1.94 -5.89 -16.34
CA LEU A 563 0.63 -6.54 -16.54
C LEU A 563 -0.17 -6.73 -15.24
N MET A 564 0.49 -6.74 -14.08
CA MET A 564 -0.19 -6.70 -12.78
C MET A 564 -0.69 -5.29 -12.42
N SER A 565 0.01 -4.22 -12.80
CA SER A 565 -0.39 -2.84 -12.48
C SER A 565 -1.54 -2.33 -13.33
N ILE A 566 -1.59 -2.68 -14.62
CA ILE A 566 -2.71 -2.28 -15.50
C ILE A 566 -3.94 -3.18 -15.40
N GLY A 567 -3.81 -4.39 -14.85
CA GLY A 567 -4.87 -5.41 -14.90
C GLY A 567 -4.94 -6.10 -16.27
N ILE A 568 -5.81 -7.11 -16.38
CA ILE A 568 -5.93 -7.93 -17.60
C ILE A 568 -7.40 -8.13 -17.97
N GLU A 569 -7.74 -7.83 -19.23
CA GLU A 569 -8.99 -8.28 -19.86
C GLU A 569 -8.70 -9.48 -20.77
N ASP A 570 -9.38 -10.61 -20.56
CA ASP A 570 -9.40 -11.72 -21.51
C ASP A 570 -10.82 -12.28 -21.68
N ASN A 571 -11.24 -12.50 -22.93
CA ASN A 571 -12.48 -13.21 -23.28
C ASN A 571 -13.74 -12.84 -22.45
N SER A 572 -13.96 -11.53 -22.19
CA SER A 572 -15.04 -10.95 -21.36
C SER A 572 -14.93 -11.15 -19.83
N GLN A 573 -13.75 -11.52 -19.34
CA GLN A 573 -13.40 -11.63 -17.93
C GLN A 573 -12.38 -10.54 -17.56
N ILE A 574 -12.69 -9.76 -16.52
CA ILE A 574 -11.84 -8.64 -16.05
C ILE A 574 -11.08 -9.08 -14.80
N TYR A 575 -9.76 -9.09 -14.88
CA TYR A 575 -8.84 -9.33 -13.77
C TYR A 575 -8.30 -7.98 -13.28
N SER A 576 -8.73 -7.57 -12.09
CA SER A 576 -8.44 -6.25 -11.49
C SER A 576 -6.94 -5.96 -11.36
N SER A 577 -6.58 -4.71 -11.62
CA SER A 577 -5.23 -4.19 -11.36
C SER A 577 -4.81 -4.32 -9.89
N LEU A 578 -3.51 -4.43 -9.69
CA LEU A 578 -2.85 -4.22 -8.42
C LEU A 578 -2.40 -2.76 -8.34
N SER A 579 -2.53 -2.13 -7.17
CA SER A 579 -1.87 -0.83 -6.95
C SER A 579 -0.35 -1.00 -6.93
N THR A 580 0.39 0.08 -7.16
CA THR A 580 1.85 0.09 -7.01
C THR A 580 2.29 -0.43 -5.64
N LYS A 581 1.48 -0.17 -4.59
CA LYS A 581 1.71 -0.65 -3.22
C LYS A 581 1.54 -2.17 -3.09
N ASP A 582 0.53 -2.75 -3.74
CA ASP A 582 0.29 -4.19 -3.71
C ASP A 582 1.44 -4.95 -4.38
N ILE A 583 1.94 -4.44 -5.50
CA ILE A 583 3.11 -4.98 -6.21
C ILE A 583 4.36 -4.84 -5.33
N ALA A 584 4.58 -3.67 -4.71
CA ALA A 584 5.72 -3.45 -3.82
C ALA A 584 5.73 -4.44 -2.64
N ASP A 585 4.59 -4.63 -1.99
CA ASP A 585 4.45 -5.54 -0.84
C ASP A 585 4.58 -7.01 -1.27
N LEU A 586 4.01 -7.38 -2.41
CA LEU A 586 4.12 -8.73 -2.99
C LEU A 586 5.57 -9.09 -3.32
N PHE A 587 6.27 -8.22 -4.05
CA PHE A 587 7.65 -8.45 -4.44
C PHE A 587 8.61 -8.38 -3.24
N TYR A 588 8.42 -7.44 -2.31
CA TYR A 588 9.22 -7.38 -1.08
C TYR A 588 8.99 -8.62 -0.20
N SER A 589 7.75 -9.11 -0.08
CA SER A 589 7.42 -10.31 0.68
C SER A 589 7.98 -11.58 0.05
N ALA A 590 8.03 -11.67 -1.28
CA ALA A 590 8.64 -12.79 -2.01
C ALA A 590 10.17 -12.83 -1.88
N MET A 591 10.83 -11.68 -1.73
CA MET A 591 12.29 -11.56 -1.80
C MET A 591 13.05 -12.51 -0.84
N PRO A 592 12.71 -12.64 0.46
CA PRO A 592 13.41 -13.55 1.39
C PRO A 592 13.25 -15.05 1.11
N HIS A 593 12.33 -15.45 0.23
CA HIS A 593 12.07 -16.85 -0.11
C HIS A 593 12.89 -17.35 -1.31
N MET A 594 13.51 -16.43 -2.08
CA MET A 594 14.35 -16.78 -3.21
C MET A 594 15.66 -17.44 -2.78
N SER A 595 16.11 -18.45 -3.54
CA SER A 595 17.46 -19.00 -3.40
C SER A 595 18.45 -18.24 -4.30
N SER A 596 19.75 -18.29 -4.01
CA SER A 596 20.76 -17.60 -4.83
C SER A 596 20.87 -18.10 -6.29
N ASN A 597 20.19 -19.18 -6.67
CA ASN A 597 20.05 -19.64 -8.06
C ASN A 597 18.56 -19.81 -8.41
N CYS A 598 17.71 -18.87 -7.98
CA CYS A 598 16.28 -18.88 -8.29
C CYS A 598 16.05 -18.87 -9.81
N THR A 599 15.21 -19.79 -10.30
CA THR A 599 14.73 -19.78 -11.69
C THR A 599 13.39 -19.04 -11.81
N PHE A 600 13.01 -18.60 -13.00
CA PHE A 600 11.75 -17.88 -13.22
C PHE A 600 10.53 -18.72 -12.81
N GLN A 601 10.56 -20.04 -13.03
CA GLN A 601 9.51 -20.96 -12.55
C GLN A 601 9.48 -21.09 -11.01
N GLN A 602 10.64 -21.07 -10.33
CA GLN A 602 10.69 -21.02 -8.86
C GLN A 602 10.16 -19.69 -8.33
N PHE A 603 10.55 -18.58 -8.97
CA PHE A 603 10.11 -17.25 -8.63
C PHE A 603 8.59 -17.07 -8.81
N LYS A 604 8.01 -17.50 -9.94
CA LYS A 604 6.55 -17.55 -10.14
C LYS A 604 5.85 -18.27 -8.99
N GLN A 605 6.35 -19.44 -8.59
CA GLN A 605 5.72 -20.20 -7.51
C GLN A 605 5.85 -19.51 -6.14
N ILE A 606 6.95 -18.78 -5.90
CA ILE A 606 7.12 -17.94 -4.70
C ILE A 606 6.10 -16.79 -4.72
N ILE A 607 6.03 -16.01 -5.80
CA ILE A 607 5.10 -14.88 -5.93
C ILE A 607 3.65 -15.34 -5.79
N ILE A 608 3.23 -16.43 -6.45
CA ILE A 608 1.87 -16.97 -6.31
C ILE A 608 1.59 -17.44 -4.87
N ASN A 609 2.57 -18.00 -4.16
CA ASN A 609 2.40 -18.37 -2.76
C ASN A 609 2.28 -17.14 -1.84
N CYS A 610 3.07 -16.08 -2.09
CA CYS A 610 2.96 -14.81 -1.36
C CYS A 610 1.62 -14.11 -1.66
N ALA A 611 1.14 -14.15 -2.91
CA ALA A 611 -0.17 -13.62 -3.31
C ALA A 611 -1.33 -14.35 -2.61
N LEU A 612 -1.28 -15.70 -2.54
CA LEU A 612 -2.23 -16.50 -1.78
C LEU A 612 -2.17 -16.17 -0.28
N GLN A 613 -0.98 -15.96 0.28
CA GLN A 613 -0.82 -15.55 1.67
C GLN A 613 -1.33 -14.12 1.94
N MET A 614 -1.22 -13.19 0.98
CA MET A 614 -1.76 -11.84 1.08
C MET A 614 -3.29 -11.85 0.99
N TYR A 615 -3.87 -12.72 0.15
CA TYR A 615 -5.31 -12.99 0.11
C TYR A 615 -5.82 -13.59 1.44
N GLU A 616 -5.11 -14.57 2.02
CA GLU A 616 -5.39 -15.11 3.37
C GLU A 616 -5.20 -14.09 4.52
N GLN A 617 -4.78 -12.85 4.19
CA GLN A 617 -4.64 -11.71 5.10
C GLN A 617 -5.52 -10.52 4.69
N GLU A 618 -6.46 -10.70 3.75
CA GLU A 618 -7.36 -9.66 3.22
C GLU A 618 -6.63 -8.49 2.53
N ASN A 619 -5.34 -8.65 2.19
CA ASN A 619 -4.52 -7.65 1.49
C ASN A 619 -4.61 -7.75 -0.05
N LEU A 620 -5.22 -8.79 -0.61
CA LEU A 620 -5.48 -8.95 -2.05
C LEU A 620 -6.84 -9.62 -2.27
N SER A 621 -7.52 -9.25 -3.35
CA SER A 621 -8.76 -9.89 -3.82
C SER A 621 -8.50 -11.12 -4.71
N ASN A 622 -9.52 -11.97 -4.89
CA ASN A 622 -9.47 -13.08 -5.86
C ASN A 622 -9.09 -12.62 -7.27
N LYS A 623 -9.65 -11.49 -7.72
CA LYS A 623 -9.38 -10.90 -9.03
C LYS A 623 -7.90 -10.56 -9.17
N GLN A 624 -7.30 -9.88 -8.20
CA GLN A 624 -5.87 -9.55 -8.20
C GLN A 624 -4.98 -10.81 -8.15
N VAL A 625 -5.33 -11.83 -7.37
CA VAL A 625 -4.57 -13.11 -7.37
C VAL A 625 -4.72 -13.87 -8.69
N LEU A 626 -5.79 -13.65 -9.45
CA LEU A 626 -5.92 -14.13 -10.83
C LEU A 626 -5.09 -13.30 -11.81
N THR A 627 -5.08 -11.96 -11.68
CA THR A 627 -4.19 -11.05 -12.45
C THR A 627 -2.73 -11.48 -12.36
N ILE A 628 -2.23 -11.76 -11.14
CA ILE A 628 -0.86 -12.26 -10.91
C ILE A 628 -0.62 -13.59 -11.65
N LYS A 629 -1.56 -14.53 -11.57
CA LYS A 629 -1.43 -15.84 -12.27
C LYS A 629 -1.39 -15.66 -13.78
N GLU A 630 -2.24 -14.78 -14.31
CA GLU A 630 -2.42 -14.59 -15.76
C GLU A 630 -1.33 -13.73 -16.38
N ALA A 631 -0.84 -12.69 -15.70
CA ALA A 631 0.38 -11.98 -16.10
C ALA A 631 1.55 -12.96 -16.31
N PHE A 632 1.73 -13.89 -15.38
CA PHE A 632 2.71 -14.97 -15.55
C PHE A 632 2.37 -15.99 -16.65
N ASN A 633 1.12 -16.14 -17.07
CA ASN A 633 0.76 -17.01 -18.19
C ASN A 633 1.04 -16.32 -19.54
N GLN A 634 0.72 -15.03 -19.66
CA GLN A 634 0.97 -14.21 -20.85
C GLN A 634 2.46 -14.13 -21.20
N VAL A 635 3.34 -13.88 -20.21
CA VAL A 635 4.80 -13.92 -20.41
C VAL A 635 5.38 -15.34 -20.59
N GLY A 636 4.54 -16.33 -20.92
CA GLY A 636 4.95 -17.70 -21.28
C GLY A 636 5.31 -18.60 -20.08
N LEU A 637 5.37 -18.08 -18.86
CA LEU A 637 5.62 -18.83 -17.62
C LEU A 637 4.37 -19.61 -17.14
N SER A 638 3.61 -20.21 -18.07
CA SER A 638 2.39 -20.99 -17.77
C SER A 638 2.58 -22.09 -16.71
N SER A 639 1.51 -22.45 -16.00
CA SER A 639 1.62 -23.34 -14.84
C SER A 639 1.71 -24.83 -15.19
N GLU A 640 2.66 -25.55 -14.58
CA GLU A 640 2.45 -26.95 -14.19
C GLU A 640 2.25 -27.04 -12.67
N THR A 641 1.02 -26.76 -12.22
CA THR A 641 0.44 -27.33 -10.98
C THR A 641 0.97 -26.80 -9.63
N THR A 642 0.24 -25.86 -9.00
CA THR A 642 0.43 -25.44 -7.59
C THR A 642 0.44 -26.64 -6.63
N THR A 643 1.21 -26.59 -5.54
CA THR A 643 1.28 -27.68 -4.54
C THR A 643 0.88 -27.22 -3.14
N TYR A 644 -0.15 -27.84 -2.57
CA TYR A 644 -0.60 -27.64 -1.19
C TYR A 644 -0.06 -28.74 -0.26
N THR A 645 0.01 -28.47 1.05
CA THR A 645 0.39 -29.46 2.09
C THR A 645 -0.62 -29.44 3.23
N VAL A 646 -1.20 -30.60 3.53
CA VAL A 646 -2.35 -30.75 4.45
C VAL A 646 -2.16 -31.89 5.45
N THR A 647 -3.00 -31.91 6.47
CA THR A 647 -3.13 -33.05 7.39
C THR A 647 -3.96 -34.19 6.78
N GLU A 648 -4.14 -35.30 7.51
CA GLU A 648 -4.93 -36.46 7.05
C GLU A 648 -6.44 -36.16 6.88
N ASN A 649 -6.95 -35.06 7.46
CA ASN A 649 -8.36 -34.64 7.34
C ASN A 649 -8.41 -33.12 7.16
N PHE A 650 -8.92 -32.66 6.02
CA PHE A 650 -8.88 -31.24 5.65
C PHE A 650 -10.09 -30.86 4.79
N ASP A 651 -10.50 -29.61 4.84
CA ASP A 651 -11.57 -29.08 4.00
C ASP A 651 -11.02 -28.49 2.69
N LEU A 652 -11.72 -28.69 1.57
CA LEU A 652 -11.43 -28.03 0.30
C LEU A 652 -12.44 -26.90 0.05
N CYS A 653 -11.96 -25.66 0.07
CA CYS A 653 -12.71 -24.47 -0.31
C CYS A 653 -12.34 -24.10 -1.76
N VAL A 654 -13.32 -24.08 -2.65
CA VAL A 654 -13.16 -23.60 -4.03
C VAL A 654 -13.88 -22.27 -4.14
N TYR A 655 -13.20 -21.23 -4.60
CA TYR A 655 -13.74 -19.89 -4.71
C TYR A 655 -13.81 -19.44 -6.17
N ASP A 656 -14.86 -18.70 -6.50
CA ASP A 656 -15.04 -18.08 -7.82
C ASP A 656 -14.30 -16.73 -7.95
N ILE A 657 -14.37 -16.13 -9.13
CA ILE A 657 -13.71 -14.85 -9.43
C ILE A 657 -14.24 -13.69 -8.56
N ASP A 658 -15.47 -13.76 -8.04
CA ASP A 658 -16.10 -12.71 -7.23
C ASP A 658 -15.94 -12.96 -5.72
N ASN A 659 -15.13 -13.95 -5.34
CA ASN A 659 -14.76 -14.35 -3.97
C ASN A 659 -15.81 -15.16 -3.19
N GLU A 660 -16.82 -15.68 -3.88
CA GLU A 660 -17.82 -16.56 -3.26
C GLU A 660 -17.40 -18.04 -3.32
N LEU A 661 -17.90 -18.86 -2.39
CA LEU A 661 -17.68 -20.31 -2.42
C LEU A 661 -18.43 -20.91 -3.62
N TYR A 662 -17.69 -21.47 -4.56
CA TYR A 662 -18.22 -21.97 -5.83
C TYR A 662 -18.83 -23.36 -5.68
N ASP A 663 -20.09 -23.52 -6.08
CA ASP A 663 -20.80 -24.77 -6.24
C ASP A 663 -20.68 -25.30 -7.68
N ASN A 664 -21.44 -26.34 -8.06
CA ASN A 664 -21.50 -26.86 -9.43
C ASN A 664 -20.14 -27.14 -10.15
N TYR A 665 -19.17 -27.73 -9.43
CA TYR A 665 -17.91 -28.21 -10.02
C TYR A 665 -17.73 -29.72 -9.85
N SER A 666 -16.83 -30.31 -10.65
CA SER A 666 -16.38 -31.69 -10.48
C SER A 666 -14.94 -31.74 -9.96
N LEU A 667 -14.73 -32.52 -8.90
CA LEU A 667 -13.43 -32.80 -8.29
C LEU A 667 -12.98 -34.21 -8.64
N LYS A 668 -11.85 -34.33 -9.31
CA LYS A 668 -11.14 -35.60 -9.51
C LYS A 668 -9.89 -35.68 -8.65
N ILE A 669 -9.72 -36.80 -7.95
CA ILE A 669 -8.56 -37.08 -7.08
C ILE A 669 -7.81 -38.31 -7.60
N GLU A 670 -6.50 -38.17 -7.83
CA GLU A 670 -5.63 -39.28 -8.25
C GLU A 670 -4.37 -39.38 -7.37
N GLU A 671 -4.02 -40.58 -6.90
CA GLU A 671 -2.80 -40.88 -6.14
C GLU A 671 -1.58 -40.95 -7.07
N VAL A 672 -0.47 -40.30 -6.71
CA VAL A 672 0.76 -40.26 -7.52
C VAL A 672 1.67 -41.45 -7.21
N ASP A 673 2.00 -42.28 -8.21
CA ASP A 673 2.98 -43.36 -8.06
C ASP A 673 4.43 -42.82 -7.98
N ILE A 674 4.81 -42.41 -6.77
CA ILE A 674 6.18 -42.00 -6.43
C ILE A 674 7.24 -43.11 -6.63
N THR A 675 6.84 -44.36 -6.92
CA THR A 675 7.77 -45.46 -7.21
C THR A 675 8.16 -45.54 -8.69
N ASN A 676 7.40 -44.90 -9.59
CA ASN A 676 7.68 -44.78 -11.03
C ASN A 676 7.53 -43.33 -11.51
N LEU A 677 8.19 -42.39 -10.83
CA LEU A 677 8.33 -41.00 -11.30
C LEU A 677 9.03 -40.97 -12.67
N PRO A 678 8.44 -40.34 -13.69
CA PRO A 678 9.07 -40.24 -15.01
C PRO A 678 10.26 -39.26 -14.99
N GLN A 679 11.15 -39.40 -15.97
CA GLN A 679 12.39 -38.62 -16.06
C GLN A 679 12.27 -37.53 -17.14
N GLY A 680 11.74 -36.36 -16.77
CA GLY A 680 11.74 -35.17 -17.62
C GLY A 680 10.73 -34.08 -17.17
N PRO A 681 10.99 -32.79 -17.42
CA PRO A 681 10.18 -31.65 -16.95
C PRO A 681 8.92 -31.40 -17.79
N SER A 682 8.32 -32.47 -18.32
CA SER A 682 7.12 -32.42 -19.19
C SER A 682 6.35 -33.74 -19.16
N ALA A 683 6.66 -34.60 -18.18
CA ALA A 683 6.21 -35.98 -18.14
C ALA A 683 5.26 -36.17 -16.95
N LYS A 684 3.97 -36.26 -17.27
CA LYS A 684 2.91 -36.45 -16.27
C LYS A 684 3.21 -37.68 -15.40
N PRO A 685 3.11 -37.60 -14.06
CA PRO A 685 3.30 -38.76 -13.20
C PRO A 685 2.32 -39.88 -13.55
N ASN A 686 2.69 -41.12 -13.24
CA ASN A 686 1.74 -42.22 -13.29
C ASN A 686 0.76 -42.04 -12.13
N THR A 687 -0.45 -41.57 -12.40
CA THR A 687 -1.50 -41.39 -11.41
C THR A 687 -2.43 -42.61 -11.36
N LYS A 688 -3.07 -42.80 -10.20
CA LYS A 688 -4.11 -43.81 -9.95
C LYS A 688 -5.32 -43.09 -9.40
N GLU A 689 -6.40 -43.05 -10.17
CA GLU A 689 -7.71 -42.53 -9.73
C GLU A 689 -8.12 -43.11 -8.37
N VAL A 690 -8.49 -42.20 -7.45
CA VAL A 690 -8.91 -42.51 -6.07
C VAL A 690 -10.40 -42.29 -5.95
N ASP A 691 -10.87 -41.12 -6.37
CA ASP A 691 -12.29 -40.76 -6.38
C ASP A 691 -12.58 -39.71 -7.48
N THR A 692 -13.87 -39.52 -7.79
CA THR A 692 -14.36 -38.42 -8.63
C THR A 692 -15.77 -38.04 -8.17
N VAL A 693 -15.92 -36.80 -7.72
CA VAL A 693 -17.12 -36.30 -7.03
C VAL A 693 -17.63 -35.04 -7.73
N THR A 694 -18.95 -34.88 -7.81
CA THR A 694 -19.59 -33.61 -8.18
C THR A 694 -20.01 -32.90 -6.91
N ILE A 695 -19.63 -31.63 -6.78
CA ILE A 695 -20.04 -30.76 -5.67
C ILE A 695 -21.13 -29.83 -6.22
N SER A 696 -22.28 -29.79 -5.53
CA SER A 696 -23.49 -29.03 -5.90
C SER A 696 -23.90 -28.02 -4.83
N ASP A 697 -23.02 -27.83 -3.83
CA ASP A 697 -23.32 -27.17 -2.58
C ASP A 697 -22.17 -26.17 -2.31
N ASP A 698 -22.54 -24.95 -1.92
CA ASP A 698 -21.71 -23.75 -1.70
C ASP A 698 -20.82 -23.81 -0.45
N LYS A 699 -20.28 -24.99 -0.11
CA LYS A 699 -19.70 -25.28 1.22
C LYS A 699 -18.34 -25.99 1.14
N PRO A 700 -17.45 -25.80 2.14
CA PRO A 700 -16.17 -26.49 2.20
C PRO A 700 -16.33 -28.01 2.12
N TYR A 701 -15.59 -28.65 1.21
CA TYR A 701 -15.72 -30.09 0.95
C TYR A 701 -14.71 -30.89 1.78
N SER A 702 -15.16 -31.44 2.91
CA SER A 702 -14.33 -32.21 3.84
C SER A 702 -13.78 -33.50 3.24
N LEU A 703 -12.46 -33.64 3.25
CA LEU A 703 -11.69 -34.77 2.73
C LEU A 703 -10.94 -35.49 3.84
N SER A 704 -10.78 -36.81 3.68
CA SER A 704 -9.96 -37.66 4.54
C SER A 704 -9.11 -38.56 3.66
N LEU A 705 -7.79 -38.41 3.71
CA LEU A 705 -6.83 -39.07 2.82
C LEU A 705 -5.66 -39.66 3.62
N GLU A 706 -5.10 -40.75 3.13
CA GLU A 706 -3.90 -41.37 3.70
C GLU A 706 -2.64 -40.53 3.36
N PRO A 707 -1.56 -40.57 4.17
CA PRO A 707 -0.33 -39.83 3.87
C PRO A 707 0.29 -40.20 2.51
N GLY A 708 0.40 -39.23 1.61
CA GLY A 708 0.78 -39.44 0.22
C GLY A 708 0.83 -38.14 -0.61
N ILE A 709 1.05 -38.27 -1.92
CA ILE A 709 0.94 -37.16 -2.87
C ILE A 709 -0.22 -37.48 -3.81
N TYR A 710 -1.11 -36.51 -3.96
CA TYR A 710 -2.30 -36.59 -4.81
C TYR A 710 -2.27 -35.50 -5.87
N TYR A 711 -2.90 -35.76 -7.01
CA TYR A 711 -3.16 -34.82 -8.09
C TYR A 711 -4.66 -34.56 -8.12
N PHE A 712 -5.03 -33.31 -7.89
CA PHE A 712 -6.41 -32.83 -7.90
C PHE A 712 -6.66 -32.13 -9.24
N THR A 713 -7.80 -32.39 -9.84
CA THR A 713 -8.33 -31.64 -10.99
C THR A 713 -9.73 -31.18 -10.64
N ILE A 714 -9.97 -29.88 -10.69
CA ILE A 714 -11.30 -29.28 -10.60
C ILE A 714 -11.72 -28.75 -11.97
N THR A 715 -12.93 -29.08 -12.39
CA THR A 715 -13.53 -28.66 -13.68
C THR A 715 -14.92 -28.11 -13.41
N ASP A 716 -15.16 -26.88 -13.88
CA ASP A 716 -16.45 -26.19 -13.89
C ASP A 716 -17.47 -27.02 -14.72
N LEU A 717 -18.73 -27.08 -14.27
CA LEU A 717 -19.80 -27.81 -14.98
C LEU A 717 -20.74 -26.89 -15.78
N THR A 718 -20.57 -25.57 -15.67
CA THR A 718 -21.11 -24.57 -16.59
C THR A 718 -20.23 -24.43 -17.85
N ASP A 719 -18.90 -24.49 -17.69
CA ASP A 719 -17.92 -24.41 -18.78
C ASP A 719 -16.81 -25.47 -18.62
N ASP A 720 -16.94 -26.60 -19.32
CA ASP A 720 -15.99 -27.72 -19.22
C ASP A 720 -14.59 -27.43 -19.81
N SER A 721 -14.39 -26.26 -20.42
CA SER A 721 -13.06 -25.78 -20.81
C SER A 721 -12.24 -25.28 -19.60
N GLN A 722 -12.91 -24.77 -18.57
CA GLN A 722 -12.27 -24.22 -17.37
C GLN A 722 -11.89 -25.36 -16.43
N THR A 723 -10.60 -25.68 -16.38
CA THR A 723 -10.08 -26.79 -15.59
C THR A 723 -8.73 -26.48 -14.92
N GLN A 724 -8.75 -26.33 -13.60
CA GLN A 724 -7.59 -26.05 -12.76
C GLN A 724 -7.05 -27.33 -12.12
N ARG A 725 -5.73 -27.42 -11.94
CA ARG A 725 -5.04 -28.62 -11.43
C ARG A 725 -3.98 -28.27 -10.39
N PHE A 726 -3.94 -29.01 -9.29
CA PHE A 726 -3.02 -28.80 -8.18
C PHE A 726 -2.57 -30.13 -7.55
N TYR A 727 -1.39 -30.17 -6.95
CA TYR A 727 -0.93 -31.29 -6.12
C TYR A 727 -1.34 -31.05 -4.66
N VAL A 728 -1.64 -32.13 -3.95
CA VAL A 728 -1.93 -32.13 -2.51
C VAL A 728 -1.01 -33.14 -1.83
N THR A 729 -0.13 -32.66 -0.95
CA THR A 729 0.74 -33.50 -0.13
C THR A 729 0.10 -33.70 1.24
N VAL A 730 -0.38 -34.91 1.50
CA VAL A 730 -1.03 -35.29 2.77
C VAL A 730 0.05 -35.81 3.71
N SER A 731 0.16 -35.24 4.92
CA SER A 731 1.18 -35.63 5.90
C SER A 731 0.74 -35.41 7.35
N SER A 732 1.60 -35.74 8.32
CA SER A 732 1.34 -35.49 9.74
C SER A 732 1.44 -34.01 10.16
N SER A 733 1.64 -33.09 9.22
CA SER A 733 1.75 -31.64 9.45
C SER A 733 1.47 -30.86 8.16
N GLY A 734 0.41 -30.06 8.15
CA GLY A 734 0.01 -29.22 7.03
C GLY A 734 -1.15 -28.32 7.48
N SER A 735 -1.86 -27.72 6.53
CA SER A 735 -3.14 -27.05 6.79
C SER A 735 -4.27 -28.08 7.02
N ASP A 736 -5.29 -27.69 7.76
CA ASP A 736 -6.58 -28.40 7.84
C ASP A 736 -7.59 -27.86 6.80
N THR A 737 -7.16 -26.94 5.92
CA THR A 737 -7.98 -26.35 4.84
C THR A 737 -7.14 -26.05 3.59
N ILE A 738 -7.72 -26.20 2.40
CA ILE A 738 -7.16 -25.80 1.10
C ILE A 738 -8.06 -24.72 0.49
N ASN A 739 -7.51 -23.52 0.27
CA ASN A 739 -8.17 -22.45 -0.46
C ASN A 739 -7.75 -22.49 -1.95
N VAL A 740 -8.71 -22.66 -2.86
CA VAL A 740 -8.48 -22.72 -4.31
C VAL A 740 -9.25 -21.61 -5.01
N ILE A 741 -8.55 -20.50 -5.27
CA ILE A 741 -9.05 -19.39 -6.09
C ILE A 741 -9.04 -19.83 -7.57
N THR A 742 -10.21 -19.77 -8.20
CA THR A 742 -10.45 -20.16 -9.60
C THR A 742 -10.90 -18.99 -10.46
N GLN A 743 -10.87 -19.17 -11.79
CA GLN A 743 -11.49 -18.25 -12.74
C GLN A 743 -13.00 -18.55 -12.97
N PHE A 744 -13.57 -19.55 -12.28
CA PHE A 744 -14.97 -19.90 -12.43
C PHE A 744 -15.85 -18.71 -12.03
N LYS A 745 -17.06 -18.61 -12.56
CA LYS A 745 -18.01 -17.54 -12.21
C LYS A 745 -19.41 -18.12 -12.03
N LYS A 746 -20.08 -17.78 -10.92
CA LYS A 746 -21.50 -18.06 -10.79
C LYS A 746 -22.29 -17.28 -11.84
N VAL A 747 -23.11 -17.99 -12.61
CA VAL A 747 -24.11 -17.37 -13.46
C VAL A 747 -25.30 -17.01 -12.56
N THR A 748 -25.22 -15.85 -11.91
CA THR A 748 -26.42 -15.19 -11.39
C THR A 748 -27.30 -14.77 -12.58
N ASP A 749 -28.63 -14.71 -12.37
CA ASP A 749 -29.57 -14.26 -13.40
C ASP A 749 -29.45 -12.73 -13.66
N ASP A 750 -28.70 -12.02 -12.81
CA ASP A 750 -28.50 -10.56 -12.78
C ASP A 750 -27.54 -10.02 -13.85
N LYS A 751 -27.83 -10.27 -15.13
CA LYS A 751 -27.15 -9.63 -16.27
C LYS A 751 -28.05 -8.61 -16.99
N LYS A 752 -28.49 -7.56 -16.28
CA LYS A 752 -29.14 -6.39 -16.92
C LYS A 752 -29.24 -5.13 -16.03
N GLN A 753 -28.26 -4.23 -16.11
CA GLN A 753 -28.48 -2.79 -16.29
C GLN A 753 -27.16 -2.03 -16.50
N THR A 754 -27.18 -1.03 -17.39
CA THR A 754 -26.10 -0.06 -17.61
C THR A 754 -26.55 1.36 -17.25
N ASP A 755 -25.62 2.22 -16.81
CA ASP A 755 -25.89 3.58 -16.34
C ASP A 755 -26.49 4.50 -17.44
N THR A 756 -27.44 5.37 -17.04
CA THR A 756 -28.22 6.26 -17.90
C THR A 756 -28.00 7.76 -17.66
N THR A 757 -27.02 8.16 -16.83
CA THR A 757 -26.86 9.54 -16.32
C THR A 757 -26.53 10.66 -17.33
N ASN A 758 -26.33 10.37 -18.62
CA ASN A 758 -25.75 11.31 -19.61
C ASN A 758 -26.65 11.70 -20.82
N ILE A 759 -27.96 11.46 -20.77
CA ILE A 759 -28.88 11.75 -21.89
C ILE A 759 -29.04 13.28 -22.15
N PRO A 760 -28.90 13.78 -23.40
CA PRO A 760 -29.11 15.19 -23.72
C PRO A 760 -30.54 15.70 -23.51
N GLU A 761 -30.71 16.92 -22.97
CA GLU A 761 -32.01 17.55 -22.65
C GLU A 761 -32.98 17.66 -23.85
N ASN A 762 -32.48 17.55 -25.09
CA ASN A 762 -33.27 17.64 -26.32
C ASN A 762 -33.32 16.31 -27.11
N ALA A 763 -32.89 15.20 -26.52
CA ALA A 763 -33.03 13.86 -27.10
C ALA A 763 -34.51 13.46 -27.22
N VAL A 764 -34.84 12.69 -28.25
CA VAL A 764 -36.19 12.18 -28.50
C VAL A 764 -36.29 10.71 -28.10
N GLU A 765 -37.27 10.39 -27.25
CA GLU A 765 -37.47 9.04 -26.74
C GLU A 765 -38.27 8.17 -27.74
N PHE A 766 -37.85 6.92 -27.90
CA PHE A 766 -38.59 5.85 -28.55
C PHE A 766 -38.27 4.50 -27.89
N ASN A 767 -39.29 3.76 -27.45
CA ASN A 767 -39.17 2.46 -26.76
C ASN A 767 -38.27 2.44 -25.50
N GLY A 768 -38.03 3.58 -24.83
CA GLY A 768 -37.11 3.69 -23.69
C GLY A 768 -35.65 3.98 -24.08
N HIS A 769 -35.35 4.01 -25.38
CA HIS A 769 -34.11 4.52 -25.93
C HIS A 769 -34.28 6.00 -26.28
N TYR A 770 -33.23 6.80 -26.10
CA TYR A 770 -33.20 8.22 -26.40
C TYR A 770 -32.27 8.47 -27.58
N TYR A 771 -32.66 9.35 -28.51
CA TYR A 771 -31.91 9.61 -29.74
C TYR A 771 -31.65 11.10 -29.96
N TYR A 772 -30.49 11.45 -30.50
CA TYR A 772 -30.17 12.84 -30.86
C TYR A 772 -29.40 12.94 -32.18
N LEU A 773 -29.73 13.96 -32.97
CA LEU A 773 -29.09 14.30 -34.23
C LEU A 773 -28.03 15.40 -34.02
N TYR A 774 -26.76 15.07 -34.25
CA TYR A 774 -25.66 16.03 -34.24
C TYR A 774 -25.28 16.44 -35.68
N GLU A 775 -24.94 17.72 -35.88
CA GLU A 775 -24.43 18.22 -37.17
C GLU A 775 -23.07 17.59 -37.48
N LEU A 776 -22.86 17.23 -38.75
CA LEU A 776 -21.61 16.62 -39.23
C LEU A 776 -20.57 17.73 -39.51
N ASP A 777 -20.25 18.48 -38.45
CA ASP A 777 -19.32 19.61 -38.41
C ASP A 777 -17.96 19.12 -37.84
N ASP A 778 -16.87 19.30 -38.62
CA ASP A 778 -15.49 18.92 -38.29
C ASP A 778 -15.26 17.44 -37.85
N ILE A 779 -16.17 16.51 -38.20
CA ILE A 779 -16.02 15.04 -38.03
C ILE A 779 -15.82 14.39 -39.42
N ASP A 780 -14.69 13.71 -39.62
CA ASP A 780 -14.26 13.21 -40.93
C ASP A 780 -14.43 11.67 -41.10
N ASN A 781 -14.89 10.94 -40.06
CA ASN A 781 -15.13 9.49 -40.11
C ASN A 781 -16.04 8.95 -38.98
N GLY A 782 -16.47 7.69 -39.12
CA GLY A 782 -17.37 7.02 -38.18
C GLY A 782 -16.74 6.63 -36.84
N GLN A 783 -15.41 6.49 -36.76
CA GLN A 783 -14.72 6.27 -35.48
C GLN A 783 -14.78 7.52 -34.60
N GLU A 784 -14.54 8.70 -35.18
CA GLU A 784 -14.68 9.99 -34.50
C GLU A 784 -16.12 10.22 -33.99
N ALA A 785 -17.13 9.93 -34.80
CA ALA A 785 -18.53 10.01 -34.37
C ALA A 785 -18.89 8.99 -33.28
N SER A 786 -18.31 7.78 -33.31
CA SER A 786 -18.47 6.78 -32.24
C SER A 786 -17.88 7.26 -30.91
N VAL A 787 -16.66 7.82 -30.95
CA VAL A 787 -16.02 8.45 -29.79
C VAL A 787 -16.81 9.68 -29.32
N TYR A 788 -17.40 10.45 -30.23
CA TYR A 788 -18.25 11.58 -29.87
C TYR A 788 -19.49 11.13 -29.09
N CYS A 789 -20.25 10.14 -29.59
CA CYS A 789 -21.39 9.62 -28.85
C CYS A 789 -20.98 9.05 -27.47
N LYS A 790 -19.85 8.31 -27.39
CA LYS A 790 -19.32 7.78 -26.13
C LYS A 790 -18.92 8.87 -25.14
N ASN A 791 -18.32 9.96 -25.61
CA ASN A 791 -18.02 11.15 -24.81
C ASN A 791 -19.27 11.95 -24.42
N GLN A 792 -20.45 11.59 -24.92
CA GLN A 792 -21.76 12.05 -24.45
C GLN A 792 -22.50 10.95 -23.68
N GLY A 793 -21.84 9.85 -23.31
CA GLY A 793 -22.42 8.73 -22.56
C GLY A 793 -23.39 7.83 -23.34
N GLY A 794 -23.32 7.85 -24.67
CA GLY A 794 -24.15 7.04 -25.57
C GLY A 794 -23.32 6.32 -26.64
N TYR A 795 -23.97 5.82 -27.69
CA TYR A 795 -23.34 5.16 -28.83
C TYR A 795 -23.93 5.64 -30.17
N LEU A 796 -23.28 5.35 -31.29
CA LEU A 796 -23.87 5.60 -32.62
C LEU A 796 -25.07 4.68 -32.81
N ALA A 797 -26.23 5.25 -33.14
CA ALA A 797 -27.52 4.59 -33.00
C ALA A 797 -27.65 3.28 -33.77
N THR A 798 -28.26 2.28 -33.13
CA THR A 798 -28.73 1.05 -33.76
C THR A 798 -30.12 1.24 -34.34
N ILE A 799 -30.51 0.38 -35.29
CA ILE A 799 -31.85 0.35 -35.87
C ILE A 799 -32.27 -1.11 -36.01
N THR A 800 -32.77 -1.68 -34.91
CA THR A 800 -33.16 -3.07 -34.76
C THR A 800 -34.57 -3.36 -35.29
N SER A 801 -35.39 -2.34 -35.54
CA SER A 801 -36.77 -2.53 -36.00
C SER A 801 -37.24 -1.56 -37.10
N ALA A 802 -38.29 -1.98 -37.83
CA ALA A 802 -38.89 -1.16 -38.88
C ALA A 802 -39.62 0.09 -38.33
N GLN A 803 -40.11 0.01 -37.09
CA GLN A 803 -40.80 1.11 -36.42
C GLN A 803 -39.81 2.18 -35.95
N GLU A 804 -38.62 1.76 -35.53
CA GLU A 804 -37.46 2.59 -35.17
C GLU A 804 -36.85 3.27 -36.40
N ASN A 805 -36.73 2.54 -37.51
CA ASN A 805 -36.41 3.12 -38.82
C ASN A 805 -37.43 4.20 -39.22
N GLU A 806 -38.73 3.92 -39.09
CA GLU A 806 -39.78 4.90 -39.40
C GLU A 806 -39.71 6.10 -38.44
N PHE A 807 -39.44 5.89 -37.15
CA PHE A 807 -39.25 6.95 -36.17
C PHE A 807 -38.06 7.85 -36.50
N LEU A 808 -36.85 7.29 -36.64
CA LEU A 808 -35.62 8.05 -36.88
C LEU A 808 -35.63 8.78 -38.23
N TYR A 809 -36.21 8.18 -39.27
CA TYR A 809 -36.37 8.85 -40.56
C TYR A 809 -37.40 10.01 -40.51
N ASN A 810 -38.47 9.89 -39.73
CA ASN A 810 -39.40 11.00 -39.47
C ASN A 810 -38.80 12.07 -38.54
N TYR A 811 -37.92 11.70 -37.60
CA TYR A 811 -37.19 12.65 -36.75
C TYR A 811 -36.20 13.46 -37.60
N LEU A 812 -35.40 12.79 -38.44
CA LEU A 812 -34.49 13.39 -39.39
C LEU A 812 -35.19 14.38 -40.32
N THR A 813 -36.25 13.95 -41.01
CA THR A 813 -37.01 14.80 -41.94
C THR A 813 -37.91 15.84 -41.24
N GLY A 814 -37.95 15.82 -39.90
CA GLY A 814 -38.52 16.88 -39.06
C GLY A 814 -37.53 17.96 -38.65
N GLN A 815 -36.22 17.72 -38.79
CA GLN A 815 -35.16 18.73 -38.70
C GLN A 815 -34.84 19.32 -40.09
N ASP A 816 -33.89 20.26 -40.16
CA ASP A 816 -33.45 20.88 -41.42
C ASP A 816 -32.44 20.02 -42.23
N PHE A 817 -32.09 18.80 -41.77
CA PHE A 817 -31.09 17.92 -42.41
C PHE A 817 -31.65 17.08 -43.57
N GLU A 818 -30.80 16.77 -44.56
CA GLU A 818 -31.15 15.96 -45.74
C GLU A 818 -30.66 14.51 -45.67
N SER A 819 -29.77 14.14 -44.73
CA SER A 819 -29.20 12.79 -44.59
C SER A 819 -28.62 12.57 -43.18
N ALA A 820 -28.52 11.31 -42.72
CA ALA A 820 -27.81 10.99 -41.47
C ALA A 820 -27.21 9.59 -41.44
N TYR A 821 -26.01 9.47 -40.85
CA TYR A 821 -25.32 8.20 -40.56
C TYR A 821 -25.71 7.64 -39.19
N PHE A 822 -25.59 6.32 -39.03
CA PHE A 822 -25.87 5.58 -37.80
C PHE A 822 -24.95 4.34 -37.67
N GLY A 823 -25.04 3.61 -36.56
CA GLY A 823 -24.04 2.67 -36.06
C GLY A 823 -23.91 1.31 -36.76
N LEU A 824 -24.39 1.15 -38.01
CA LEU A 824 -24.19 -0.08 -38.79
C LEU A 824 -23.02 0.12 -39.77
N SER A 825 -22.00 -0.75 -39.70
CA SER A 825 -20.82 -0.67 -40.57
C SER A 825 -20.32 -2.05 -41.00
N ASP A 826 -19.61 -2.14 -42.12
CA ASP A 826 -18.82 -3.32 -42.50
C ASP A 826 -17.31 -3.05 -42.62
N TYR A 827 -16.85 -1.90 -42.09
CA TYR A 827 -15.46 -1.45 -42.00
C TYR A 827 -14.46 -2.54 -41.57
N ASN A 828 -14.84 -3.40 -40.62
CA ASN A 828 -14.00 -4.51 -40.14
C ASN A 828 -13.79 -5.60 -41.21
N GLN A 829 -14.78 -5.84 -42.06
CA GLN A 829 -14.79 -6.87 -43.10
C GLN A 829 -15.87 -6.60 -44.17
N GLU A 830 -15.47 -5.99 -45.30
CA GLU A 830 -16.38 -5.69 -46.42
C GLU A 830 -17.33 -6.86 -46.77
N GLY A 831 -18.62 -6.54 -46.87
CA GLY A 831 -19.73 -7.45 -47.09
C GLY A 831 -20.29 -8.10 -45.83
N LYS A 832 -19.77 -7.78 -44.63
CA LYS A 832 -20.24 -8.28 -43.33
C LYS A 832 -20.56 -7.10 -42.40
N TRP A 833 -21.80 -6.62 -42.52
CA TRP A 833 -22.33 -5.54 -41.70
C TRP A 833 -22.56 -5.99 -40.25
N GLU A 834 -22.17 -5.13 -39.30
CA GLU A 834 -22.22 -5.32 -37.85
C GLU A 834 -22.69 -4.03 -37.17
N TRP A 835 -23.39 -4.12 -36.04
CA TRP A 835 -23.69 -2.96 -35.20
C TRP A 835 -22.48 -2.62 -34.32
N ILE A 836 -22.20 -1.33 -34.16
CA ILE A 836 -21.00 -0.83 -33.48
C ILE A 836 -20.96 -1.10 -31.96
N ASN A 837 -22.09 -1.50 -31.37
CA ASN A 837 -22.20 -1.97 -29.98
C ASN A 837 -22.17 -3.52 -29.85
N GLY A 838 -22.08 -4.26 -30.96
CA GLY A 838 -22.00 -5.72 -30.99
C GLY A 838 -23.34 -6.46 -31.16
N GLU A 839 -24.46 -5.76 -31.34
CA GLU A 839 -25.77 -6.38 -31.58
C GLU A 839 -25.83 -7.27 -32.83
N GLU A 840 -26.68 -8.30 -32.80
CA GLU A 840 -26.99 -9.12 -33.99
C GLU A 840 -27.80 -8.29 -35.00
N VAL A 841 -27.32 -8.22 -36.25
CA VAL A 841 -27.97 -7.52 -37.36
C VAL A 841 -29.24 -8.27 -37.82
N SER A 842 -30.27 -8.15 -37.00
CA SER A 842 -31.58 -8.81 -37.13
C SER A 842 -32.55 -8.06 -38.05
N TYR A 843 -32.30 -6.78 -38.31
CA TYR A 843 -33.05 -5.92 -39.23
C TYR A 843 -32.10 -5.13 -40.15
N THR A 844 -32.52 -4.95 -41.41
CA THR A 844 -31.85 -4.07 -42.38
C THR A 844 -32.87 -3.45 -43.33
N ASN A 845 -32.71 -2.19 -43.72
CA ASN A 845 -33.64 -1.49 -44.63
C ASN A 845 -32.99 -0.92 -45.89
N TRP A 846 -32.00 -1.61 -46.46
CA TRP A 846 -31.30 -1.22 -47.68
C TRP A 846 -32.23 -0.86 -48.86
N HIS A 847 -31.95 0.25 -49.54
CA HIS A 847 -32.67 0.64 -50.75
C HIS A 847 -32.46 -0.41 -51.86
N PRO A 848 -33.43 -0.65 -52.78
CA PRO A 848 -33.28 -1.63 -53.88
C PRO A 848 -32.11 -1.36 -54.84
N GLY A 849 -30.95 -1.93 -54.48
CA GLY A 849 -29.65 -1.74 -55.14
C GLY A 849 -28.49 -1.96 -54.16
N GLU A 850 -28.71 -1.60 -52.89
CA GLU A 850 -27.67 -1.41 -51.87
C GLU A 850 -27.60 -2.62 -50.90
N PRO A 851 -26.51 -2.78 -50.13
CA PRO A 851 -25.22 -2.07 -50.28
C PRO A 851 -24.55 -2.44 -51.61
N ASN A 852 -23.86 -1.48 -52.23
CA ASN A 852 -23.34 -1.57 -53.59
C ASN A 852 -21.81 -1.38 -53.74
N SER A 853 -21.13 -0.80 -52.73
CA SER A 853 -19.70 -0.48 -52.74
C SER A 853 -19.23 0.30 -54.00
N GLU A 854 -19.96 1.35 -54.43
CA GLU A 854 -19.61 2.18 -55.60
C GLU A 854 -18.23 2.85 -55.40
N ASN A 855 -17.89 3.18 -54.15
CA ASN A 855 -16.58 3.60 -53.68
C ASN A 855 -16.01 2.62 -52.62
N LYS A 856 -14.68 2.64 -52.45
CA LYS A 856 -13.90 1.68 -51.64
C LYS A 856 -13.89 1.95 -50.12
N ASN A 857 -14.78 2.84 -49.67
CA ASN A 857 -14.78 3.44 -48.34
C ASN A 857 -16.23 3.62 -47.84
N GLU A 858 -17.24 3.08 -48.54
CA GLU A 858 -18.66 3.29 -48.24
C GLU A 858 -19.14 2.35 -47.12
N ASP A 859 -18.34 2.27 -46.07
CA ASP A 859 -18.32 1.21 -45.08
C ASP A 859 -19.42 1.38 -43.98
N TYR A 860 -20.33 2.35 -44.14
CA TYR A 860 -21.28 2.81 -43.11
C TYR A 860 -22.69 3.06 -43.65
N ALA A 861 -23.72 2.67 -42.89
CA ALA A 861 -25.11 2.85 -43.30
C ALA A 861 -25.63 4.26 -43.02
N MET A 862 -26.48 4.77 -43.92
CA MET A 862 -27.10 6.09 -43.78
C MET A 862 -28.52 6.19 -44.35
N PHE A 863 -29.31 7.10 -43.79
CA PHE A 863 -30.47 7.68 -44.47
C PHE A 863 -29.97 8.70 -45.49
N TYR A 864 -30.37 8.57 -46.75
CA TYR A 864 -29.80 9.32 -47.87
C TYR A 864 -30.83 10.17 -48.62
N TYR A 865 -30.49 11.42 -48.94
CA TYR A 865 -31.40 12.43 -49.51
C TYR A 865 -32.08 12.04 -50.83
N LYS A 866 -31.53 11.04 -51.55
CA LYS A 866 -32.12 10.50 -52.79
C LYS A 866 -33.27 9.51 -52.51
N TYR A 867 -33.34 8.92 -51.31
CA TYR A 867 -34.22 7.81 -50.94
C TYR A 867 -35.33 8.27 -50.00
N SER A 868 -36.35 8.90 -50.60
CA SER A 868 -37.43 9.57 -49.88
C SER A 868 -38.44 8.64 -49.18
N ASP A 869 -38.14 7.34 -49.07
CA ASP A 869 -38.95 6.31 -48.43
C ASP A 869 -38.32 5.71 -47.16
N GLY A 870 -37.20 6.29 -46.69
CA GLY A 870 -36.54 5.88 -45.44
C GLY A 870 -35.72 4.60 -45.56
N THR A 871 -35.35 4.21 -46.77
CA THR A 871 -34.42 3.10 -47.04
C THR A 871 -32.96 3.57 -47.09
N TRP A 872 -32.02 2.67 -46.83
CA TRP A 872 -30.61 2.99 -46.54
C TRP A 872 -29.69 2.97 -47.77
N ASN A 873 -28.63 3.77 -47.71
CA ASN A 873 -27.47 3.77 -48.59
C ASN A 873 -26.22 3.39 -47.78
N ASP A 874 -25.22 2.80 -48.42
CA ASP A 874 -23.86 2.59 -47.91
C ASP A 874 -22.99 3.80 -48.30
N GLY A 875 -22.35 4.46 -47.34
CA GLY A 875 -21.77 5.81 -47.51
C GLY A 875 -20.45 6.02 -46.78
N ASP A 876 -19.67 7.03 -47.22
CA ASP A 876 -18.25 7.16 -46.84
C ASP A 876 -17.95 7.70 -45.43
N PHE A 877 -18.97 7.82 -44.58
CA PHE A 877 -18.97 8.60 -43.33
C PHE A 877 -18.25 9.95 -43.47
N GLY A 878 -18.52 10.65 -44.57
CA GLY A 878 -17.86 11.91 -44.85
C GLY A 878 -18.55 12.72 -45.95
N HIS A 879 -17.78 13.68 -46.48
CA HIS A 879 -18.27 14.67 -47.43
C HIS A 879 -18.27 14.21 -48.91
N GLN A 880 -17.96 12.95 -49.23
CA GLN A 880 -17.93 12.47 -50.63
C GLN A 880 -19.29 11.90 -51.05
N THR A 881 -19.94 11.08 -50.21
CA THR A 881 -21.31 10.58 -50.45
C THR A 881 -22.36 11.68 -50.24
N VAL A 882 -22.13 12.62 -49.30
CA VAL A 882 -22.99 13.78 -49.00
C VAL A 882 -22.21 15.09 -48.79
N ASN A 883 -22.30 16.04 -49.73
CA ASN A 883 -21.43 17.23 -49.73
C ASN A 883 -21.86 18.41 -48.82
N SER A 884 -23.00 18.30 -48.14
CA SER A 884 -23.53 19.31 -47.19
C SER A 884 -24.82 18.83 -46.52
N ASN A 885 -25.16 19.38 -45.35
CA ASN A 885 -26.47 19.22 -44.68
C ASN A 885 -26.79 17.77 -44.26
N ALA A 886 -25.80 17.09 -43.68
CA ALA A 886 -25.90 15.76 -43.11
C ALA A 886 -25.62 15.79 -41.60
N ALA A 887 -26.06 14.74 -40.90
CA ALA A 887 -25.94 14.55 -39.46
C ALA A 887 -25.43 13.13 -39.13
N PHE A 888 -25.23 12.86 -37.84
CA PHE A 888 -25.14 11.51 -37.30
C PHE A 888 -26.08 11.34 -36.10
N ILE A 889 -26.55 10.12 -35.86
CA ILE A 889 -27.49 9.80 -34.79
C ILE A 889 -26.74 9.13 -33.64
N CYS A 890 -26.76 9.74 -32.45
CA CYS A 890 -26.38 9.07 -31.20
C CYS A 890 -27.63 8.53 -30.47
N GLU A 891 -27.42 7.49 -29.66
CA GLU A 891 -28.41 6.74 -28.89
C GLU A 891 -27.95 6.51 -27.44
N TRP A 892 -28.91 6.47 -26.52
CA TRP A 892 -28.73 6.15 -25.11
C TRP A 892 -29.86 5.23 -24.63
N GLY A 893 -29.54 4.14 -23.93
CA GLY A 893 -30.53 3.19 -23.40
C GLY A 893 -30.13 1.73 -23.63
N ASP A 894 -30.65 0.84 -22.77
CA ASP A 894 -30.45 -0.61 -22.82
C ASP A 894 -31.58 -1.31 -23.59
N TYR A 895 -31.23 -2.22 -24.50
CA TYR A 895 -32.18 -2.97 -25.33
C TYR A 895 -33.21 -3.78 -24.52
N GLU A 896 -34.48 -3.38 -24.58
CA GLU A 896 -35.60 -4.01 -23.85
C GLU A 896 -36.55 -4.79 -24.78
N GLY A 897 -36.43 -6.13 -24.75
CA GLY A 897 -37.27 -7.08 -25.52
C GLY A 897 -38.71 -7.23 -25.02
N THR A 898 -39.44 -6.11 -24.90
CA THR A 898 -40.83 -5.90 -24.47
C THR A 898 -41.63 -7.07 -23.84
N SER A 899 -42.00 -6.94 -22.56
CA SER A 899 -43.35 -7.32 -22.10
C SER A 899 -43.87 -6.59 -20.84
N GLN A 900 -44.34 -5.34 -21.03
CA GLN A 900 -45.38 -4.65 -20.24
C GLN A 900 -45.28 -4.52 -18.68
N ASP A 901 -45.03 -3.27 -18.25
CA ASP A 901 -46.00 -2.42 -17.53
C ASP A 901 -46.34 -2.73 -16.04
N SER A 902 -45.56 -2.18 -15.09
CA SER A 902 -46.08 -1.22 -14.09
C SER A 902 -45.00 -0.62 -13.15
N THR A 903 -45.18 0.66 -12.81
CA THR A 903 -44.55 1.46 -11.73
C THR A 903 -43.96 0.71 -10.52
N ASN A 904 -42.68 0.97 -10.18
CA ASN A 904 -42.15 0.70 -8.84
C ASN A 904 -42.65 1.71 -7.81
N VAL A 905 -43.14 1.17 -6.69
CA VAL A 905 -43.21 1.83 -5.39
C VAL A 905 -42.35 0.96 -4.49
N ASN A 906 -41.35 1.53 -3.81
CA ASN A 906 -40.55 0.75 -2.86
C ASN A 906 -41.45 0.40 -1.67
N GLU A 907 -41.63 -0.89 -1.40
CA GLU A 907 -42.48 -1.36 -0.29
C GLU A 907 -41.87 -1.02 1.09
N ARG A 908 -40.55 -0.78 1.13
CA ARG A 908 -39.72 -0.71 2.34
C ARG A 908 -38.72 0.44 2.27
N GLU A 909 -38.65 1.28 3.31
CA GLU A 909 -37.68 2.38 3.44
C GLU A 909 -37.06 2.44 4.84
N ILE A 910 -35.75 2.67 4.89
CA ILE A 910 -34.90 2.47 6.07
C ILE A 910 -33.91 3.64 6.20
N VAL A 911 -33.72 4.19 7.40
CA VAL A 911 -32.76 5.27 7.65
C VAL A 911 -31.67 4.82 8.63
N LEU A 912 -30.41 4.85 8.18
CA LEU A 912 -29.25 4.74 9.06
C LEU A 912 -28.98 6.10 9.72
N VAL A 913 -28.87 6.12 11.05
CA VAL A 913 -28.66 7.33 11.86
C VAL A 913 -27.34 7.19 12.60
N LEU A 914 -26.29 7.77 12.01
CA LEU A 914 -24.89 7.50 12.35
C LEU A 914 -24.29 8.63 13.21
N ASP A 915 -23.78 8.26 14.38
CA ASP A 915 -23.07 9.20 15.25
C ASP A 915 -21.71 9.58 14.65
N THR A 916 -21.49 10.89 14.48
CA THR A 916 -20.24 11.50 14.00
C THR A 916 -19.64 12.42 15.06
N SER A 917 -20.08 12.30 16.32
CA SER A 917 -19.62 13.16 17.40
C SER A 917 -18.16 12.90 17.80
N ASN A 918 -17.56 13.82 18.56
CA ASN A 918 -16.16 13.67 19.02
C ASN A 918 -15.93 12.44 19.93
N SER A 919 -16.95 11.83 20.54
CA SER A 919 -16.76 10.61 21.35
C SER A 919 -16.38 9.40 20.49
N MET A 920 -17.01 9.29 19.31
CA MET A 920 -16.79 8.24 18.31
C MET A 920 -15.34 8.14 17.78
N THR A 921 -14.46 9.11 18.10
CA THR A 921 -13.10 9.21 17.54
C THR A 921 -12.26 7.96 17.79
N GLY A 922 -11.84 7.30 16.71
CA GLY A 922 -10.96 6.13 16.75
C GLY A 922 -11.74 4.84 16.47
N SER A 923 -11.68 3.87 17.39
CA SER A 923 -12.34 2.58 17.21
C SER A 923 -13.85 2.67 16.96
N PRO A 924 -14.66 3.46 17.71
CA PRO A 924 -16.12 3.43 17.55
C PRO A 924 -16.57 3.86 16.15
N LEU A 925 -16.05 4.96 15.60
CA LEU A 925 -16.36 5.37 14.22
C LEU A 925 -15.91 4.31 13.20
N ARG A 926 -14.75 3.68 13.38
CA ARG A 926 -14.28 2.66 12.44
C ARG A 926 -15.18 1.42 12.43
N GLU A 927 -15.62 0.93 13.59
CA GLU A 927 -16.57 -0.18 13.63
C GLU A 927 -17.99 0.27 13.24
N THR A 928 -18.34 1.56 13.38
CA THR A 928 -19.59 2.15 12.84
C THR A 928 -19.60 2.15 11.31
N LYS A 929 -18.50 2.54 10.65
CA LYS A 929 -18.38 2.48 9.18
C LYS A 929 -18.61 1.06 8.66
N LYS A 930 -17.87 0.09 9.20
CA LYS A 930 -18.06 -1.34 8.89
C LYS A 930 -19.50 -1.81 9.11
N ALA A 931 -20.12 -1.39 10.22
CA ALA A 931 -21.50 -1.77 10.52
C ALA A 931 -22.52 -1.15 9.55
N ALA A 932 -22.29 0.08 9.10
CA ALA A 932 -23.13 0.72 8.10
C ALA A 932 -22.92 0.10 6.71
N ASN A 933 -21.69 -0.06 6.20
CA ASN A 933 -21.45 -0.69 4.89
C ASN A 933 -22.01 -2.12 4.85
N LYS A 934 -21.77 -2.94 5.89
CA LYS A 934 -22.28 -4.32 5.91
C LYS A 934 -23.80 -4.39 6.12
N PHE A 935 -24.43 -3.39 6.76
CA PHE A 935 -25.88 -3.24 6.74
C PHE A 935 -26.39 -2.97 5.32
N ILE A 936 -25.80 -1.96 4.64
CA ILE A 936 -26.14 -1.57 3.26
C ILE A 936 -26.02 -2.77 2.31
N GLU A 937 -24.88 -3.47 2.36
CA GLU A 937 -24.59 -4.66 1.53
C GLU A 937 -25.59 -5.81 1.74
N THR A 938 -26.16 -5.93 2.94
CA THR A 938 -27.11 -6.99 3.27
C THR A 938 -28.54 -6.59 2.90
N VAL A 939 -28.91 -5.33 3.14
CA VAL A 939 -30.31 -4.85 3.04
C VAL A 939 -30.70 -4.41 1.64
N LEU A 940 -29.76 -3.93 0.81
CA LEU A 940 -30.04 -3.61 -0.60
C LEU A 940 -30.38 -4.85 -1.45
N LYS A 941 -30.05 -6.05 -0.97
CA LYS A 941 -30.39 -7.33 -1.62
C LYS A 941 -31.87 -7.74 -1.45
N GLU A 942 -32.65 -6.96 -0.67
CA GLU A 942 -34.02 -7.30 -0.24
C GLU A 942 -35.07 -6.25 -0.68
N ASP A 943 -34.82 -5.55 -1.80
CA ASP A 943 -35.68 -4.51 -2.39
C ASP A 943 -36.11 -3.42 -1.37
N ALA A 944 -35.14 -2.78 -0.70
CA ALA A 944 -35.38 -1.73 0.29
C ALA A 944 -34.54 -0.46 0.02
N GLY A 945 -35.15 0.72 0.13
CA GLY A 945 -34.45 2.00 0.00
C GLY A 945 -33.78 2.43 1.31
N ILE A 946 -32.50 2.80 1.26
CA ILE A 946 -31.70 3.22 2.42
C ILE A 946 -31.38 4.71 2.32
N GLY A 947 -31.76 5.48 3.35
CA GLY A 947 -31.33 6.87 3.55
C GLY A 947 -30.25 6.98 4.64
N LEU A 948 -29.37 7.97 4.54
CA LEU A 948 -28.25 8.19 5.47
C LEU A 948 -28.37 9.53 6.19
N VAL A 949 -28.54 9.48 7.51
CA VAL A 949 -28.49 10.63 8.42
C VAL A 949 -27.24 10.54 9.27
N THR A 950 -26.42 11.59 9.26
CA THR A 950 -25.34 11.78 10.23
C THR A 950 -25.80 12.72 11.33
N TYR A 951 -25.26 12.58 12.54
CA TYR A 951 -25.43 13.62 13.56
C TYR A 951 -24.18 13.83 14.41
N ASN A 952 -23.98 15.08 14.83
CA ASN A 952 -23.04 15.46 15.88
C ASN A 952 -23.69 16.54 16.77
N SER A 953 -23.30 17.81 16.63
CA SER A 953 -23.94 18.95 17.31
C SER A 953 -25.35 19.20 16.77
N ASN A 954 -25.53 18.94 15.47
CA ASN A 954 -26.79 18.90 14.73
C ASN A 954 -26.71 17.72 13.74
N ALA A 955 -27.84 17.35 13.14
CA ALA A 955 -27.95 16.31 12.13
C ALA A 955 -27.92 16.83 10.69
N ASN A 956 -27.49 15.99 9.75
CA ASN A 956 -27.56 16.23 8.30
C ASN A 956 -27.96 14.92 7.60
N ILE A 957 -28.90 15.00 6.66
CA ILE A 957 -29.09 13.97 5.64
C ILE A 957 -27.88 14.07 4.68
N ILE A 958 -27.17 12.97 4.45
CA ILE A 958 -26.04 12.90 3.52
C ILE A 958 -26.35 12.10 2.25
N SER A 959 -27.27 11.13 2.35
CA SER A 959 -27.94 10.55 1.19
C SER A 959 -29.45 10.41 1.48
N ASP A 960 -30.28 10.69 0.48
CA ASP A 960 -31.73 10.44 0.51
C ASP A 960 -31.99 8.92 0.32
N PHE A 961 -33.24 8.47 0.25
CA PHE A 961 -33.52 7.04 0.02
C PHE A 961 -32.96 6.56 -1.32
N SER A 962 -31.89 5.75 -1.24
CA SER A 962 -31.16 5.21 -2.38
C SER A 962 -31.14 3.68 -2.38
N VAL A 963 -30.89 3.10 -3.55
CA VAL A 963 -30.56 1.67 -3.73
C VAL A 963 -29.18 1.46 -4.37
N ASP A 964 -28.42 2.55 -4.52
CA ASP A 964 -27.06 2.59 -5.04
C ASP A 964 -26.07 2.24 -3.92
N TYR A 965 -25.47 1.04 -3.99
CA TYR A 965 -24.50 0.55 -3.00
C TYR A 965 -23.27 1.47 -2.91
N ASP A 966 -22.67 1.80 -4.06
CA ASP A 966 -21.40 2.52 -4.15
C ASP A 966 -21.55 3.94 -3.59
N ASN A 967 -22.67 4.62 -3.90
CA ASN A 967 -22.98 5.93 -3.33
C ASN A 967 -23.18 5.89 -1.80
N LEU A 968 -23.82 4.84 -1.29
CA LEU A 968 -24.07 4.69 0.13
C LEU A 968 -22.79 4.31 0.89
N GLU A 969 -21.91 3.50 0.30
CA GLU A 969 -20.58 3.18 0.83
C GLU A 969 -19.66 4.40 0.84
N GLU A 970 -19.53 5.17 -0.25
CA GLU A 970 -18.69 6.39 -0.27
C GLU A 970 -19.12 7.41 0.79
N ASN A 971 -20.44 7.57 0.99
CA ASN A 971 -21.01 8.44 2.02
C ASN A 971 -20.70 7.98 3.46
N VAL A 972 -20.50 6.68 3.68
CA VAL A 972 -20.11 6.13 5.00
C VAL A 972 -18.59 6.16 5.18
N ASP A 973 -17.82 5.80 4.17
CA ASP A 973 -16.36 5.76 4.25
C ASP A 973 -15.73 7.17 4.30
N SER A 974 -16.46 8.20 3.86
CA SER A 974 -16.09 9.62 4.04
C SER A 974 -16.43 10.23 5.42
N LEU A 975 -17.11 9.50 6.34
CA LEU A 975 -17.53 10.07 7.64
C LEU A 975 -16.36 10.49 8.55
N ASP A 976 -16.52 11.61 9.25
CA ASP A 976 -15.45 12.28 9.98
C ASP A 976 -15.92 12.84 11.36
N CYS A 977 -15.18 12.55 12.43
CA CYS A 977 -15.57 12.90 13.81
C CYS A 977 -15.44 14.40 14.11
N ASN A 978 -16.51 15.05 14.56
CA ASN A 978 -16.47 16.44 15.04
C ASN A 978 -17.62 16.78 16.01
N GLY A 979 -17.64 17.99 16.57
CA GLY A 979 -18.81 18.49 17.31
C GLY A 979 -19.18 17.78 18.63
N ASN A 980 -20.43 18.00 19.06
CA ASN A 980 -21.05 17.42 20.25
C ASN A 980 -21.88 16.19 19.89
N THR A 981 -22.64 15.60 20.83
CA THR A 981 -23.52 14.44 20.58
C THR A 981 -24.99 14.82 20.79
N ASN A 982 -25.82 14.72 19.75
CA ASN A 982 -27.21 15.18 19.70
C ASN A 982 -28.14 14.16 19.00
N ILE A 983 -28.28 12.97 19.61
CA ILE A 983 -29.14 11.88 19.12
C ILE A 983 -30.57 12.37 18.79
N GLY A 984 -31.10 13.27 19.61
CA GLY A 984 -32.46 13.79 19.46
C GLY A 984 -32.71 14.67 18.24
N ASP A 985 -31.66 15.04 17.50
CA ASP A 985 -31.72 15.77 16.22
C ASP A 985 -31.55 14.80 15.04
N GLY A 986 -30.71 13.76 15.19
CA GLY A 986 -30.59 12.65 14.24
C GLY A 986 -31.90 11.87 14.08
N LEU A 987 -32.55 11.53 15.19
CA LEU A 987 -33.89 10.93 15.17
C LEU A 987 -34.97 11.87 14.60
N GLU A 988 -34.80 13.19 14.70
CA GLU A 988 -35.75 14.17 14.15
C GLU A 988 -35.64 14.24 12.62
N GLN A 989 -34.42 14.23 12.06
CA GLN A 989 -34.22 14.12 10.61
C GLN A 989 -34.64 12.76 10.03
N ALA A 990 -34.36 11.66 10.72
CA ALA A 990 -34.78 10.33 10.27
C ALA A 990 -36.31 10.15 10.29
N TYR A 991 -36.98 10.72 11.29
CA TYR A 991 -38.44 10.79 11.31
C TYR A 991 -38.99 11.66 10.17
N ASP A 992 -38.42 12.85 9.93
CA ASP A 992 -38.85 13.74 8.84
C ASP A 992 -38.72 13.07 7.46
N MET A 993 -37.70 12.24 7.23
CA MET A 993 -37.59 11.42 6.00
C MET A 993 -38.75 10.40 5.91
N LEU A 994 -38.93 9.58 6.95
CA LEU A 994 -39.93 8.50 6.95
C LEU A 994 -41.39 8.97 7.06
N GLU A 995 -41.68 10.16 7.61
CA GLU A 995 -43.05 10.72 7.62
C GLU A 995 -43.52 11.09 6.21
N ASN A 996 -42.60 11.50 5.32
CA ASN A 996 -42.91 11.86 3.93
C ASN A 996 -42.96 10.64 2.98
N SER A 997 -42.48 9.48 3.44
CA SER A 997 -42.46 8.20 2.72
C SER A 997 -43.85 7.60 2.48
N ASN A 998 -44.02 6.87 1.37
CA ASN A 998 -45.20 6.04 1.09
C ASN A 998 -44.95 4.53 1.23
N ALA A 999 -43.77 4.11 1.70
CA ALA A 999 -43.45 2.70 1.97
C ALA A 999 -44.38 2.10 3.04
N GLU A 1000 -44.67 0.80 2.95
CA GLU A 1000 -45.51 0.08 3.90
C GLU A 1000 -44.74 -0.29 5.18
N THR A 1001 -43.43 -0.55 5.08
CA THR A 1001 -42.53 -0.79 6.24
C THR A 1001 -41.50 0.33 6.38
N LYS A 1002 -41.32 0.84 7.60
CA LYS A 1002 -40.47 2.00 7.92
C LYS A 1002 -39.57 1.74 9.12
N ILE A 1003 -38.24 1.88 8.95
CA ILE A 1003 -37.25 1.49 9.97
C ILE A 1003 -36.19 2.59 10.18
N ILE A 1004 -35.83 2.84 11.44
CA ILE A 1004 -34.68 3.66 11.84
C ILE A 1004 -33.64 2.75 12.51
N VAL A 1005 -32.37 2.90 12.14
CA VAL A 1005 -31.23 2.21 12.76
C VAL A 1005 -30.26 3.24 13.34
N LEU A 1006 -30.30 3.42 14.65
CA LEU A 1006 -29.46 4.39 15.37
C LEU A 1006 -28.15 3.73 15.85
N MET A 1007 -27.00 4.28 15.46
CA MET A 1007 -25.67 3.81 15.83
C MET A 1007 -24.95 4.86 16.71
N SER A 1008 -24.46 4.52 17.92
CA SER A 1008 -23.78 5.47 18.83
C SER A 1008 -22.88 4.82 19.90
N ASP A 1009 -21.94 5.60 20.46
CA ASP A 1009 -21.10 5.25 21.61
C ASP A 1009 -21.47 5.96 22.94
N GLY A 1010 -22.45 6.88 22.94
CA GLY A 1010 -22.43 7.92 23.98
C GLY A 1010 -23.75 8.60 24.35
N VAL A 1011 -23.78 9.11 25.59
CA VAL A 1011 -24.88 9.94 26.11
C VAL A 1011 -24.91 11.29 25.37
N PRO A 1012 -26.09 11.77 24.90
CA PRO A 1012 -26.21 13.09 24.31
C PRO A 1012 -25.80 14.18 25.30
N ASN A 1013 -25.13 15.19 24.77
CA ASN A 1013 -24.62 16.35 25.52
C ASN A 1013 -25.07 17.68 24.89
N VAL A 1014 -25.92 17.61 23.87
CA VAL A 1014 -26.74 18.67 23.28
C VAL A 1014 -28.12 18.07 22.97
N GLY A 1015 -29.18 18.88 23.04
CA GLY A 1015 -30.52 18.52 22.55
C GLY A 1015 -31.42 17.88 23.60
N LYS A 1016 -31.99 16.72 23.26
CA LYS A 1016 -32.89 15.93 24.13
C LYS A 1016 -32.04 14.90 24.87
N GLU A 1017 -32.16 14.83 26.20
CA GLU A 1017 -31.33 13.98 27.07
C GLU A 1017 -32.20 13.04 27.95
N GLY A 1018 -31.71 11.81 28.18
CA GLY A 1018 -32.36 10.83 29.08
C GLY A 1018 -33.82 10.54 28.73
N ASN A 1019 -34.69 10.50 29.75
CA ASN A 1019 -36.13 10.25 29.58
C ASN A 1019 -36.82 11.22 28.59
N ALA A 1020 -36.29 12.42 28.35
CA ALA A 1020 -36.86 13.36 27.38
C ALA A 1020 -36.53 13.00 25.92
N LEU A 1021 -35.50 12.18 25.70
CA LEU A 1021 -35.18 11.56 24.42
C LEU A 1021 -35.94 10.24 24.24
N ILE A 1022 -36.01 9.41 25.28
CA ILE A 1022 -36.82 8.16 25.29
C ILE A 1022 -38.27 8.48 24.94
N SER A 1023 -38.91 9.40 25.66
CA SER A 1023 -40.30 9.82 25.35
C SER A 1023 -40.46 10.62 24.05
N TYR A 1024 -39.39 10.84 23.28
CA TYR A 1024 -39.48 11.31 21.89
C TYR A 1024 -39.35 10.13 20.91
N ALA A 1025 -38.46 9.18 21.16
CA ALA A 1025 -38.42 7.90 20.44
C ALA A 1025 -39.75 7.13 20.57
N ASP A 1026 -40.41 7.18 21.73
CA ASP A 1026 -41.75 6.62 21.94
C ASP A 1026 -42.81 7.25 21.01
N GLN A 1027 -42.71 8.54 20.70
CA GLN A 1027 -43.62 9.22 19.76
C GLN A 1027 -43.35 8.84 18.29
N ILE A 1028 -42.14 8.40 17.97
CA ILE A 1028 -41.79 7.85 16.64
C ILE A 1028 -42.34 6.41 16.52
N LYS A 1029 -42.19 5.61 17.59
CA LYS A 1029 -42.74 4.24 17.67
C LYS A 1029 -44.28 4.21 17.64
N ASP A 1030 -44.94 5.22 18.24
CA ASP A 1030 -46.39 5.47 18.16
C ASP A 1030 -46.90 5.78 16.71
N SER A 1031 -45.99 5.97 15.74
CA SER A 1031 -46.28 6.27 14.32
C SER A 1031 -45.95 5.10 13.37
N ASP A 1032 -45.97 3.86 13.87
CA ASP A 1032 -45.70 2.62 13.14
C ASP A 1032 -44.26 2.54 12.53
N ILE A 1033 -43.29 3.24 13.14
CA ILE A 1033 -41.87 3.22 12.75
C ILE A 1033 -41.06 2.41 13.78
N LEU A 1034 -40.31 1.41 13.32
CA LEU A 1034 -39.43 0.61 14.17
C LEU A 1034 -38.10 1.33 14.42
N ILE A 1035 -37.61 1.35 15.66
CA ILE A 1035 -36.29 1.89 16.01
C ILE A 1035 -35.40 0.76 16.51
N TYR A 1036 -34.36 0.45 15.74
CA TYR A 1036 -33.22 -0.34 16.19
C TYR A 1036 -32.14 0.57 16.77
N THR A 1037 -31.43 0.10 17.80
CA THR A 1037 -30.28 0.83 18.37
C THR A 1037 -29.07 -0.08 18.51
N LEU A 1038 -27.92 0.41 18.04
CA LEU A 1038 -26.66 -0.30 17.97
C LEU A 1038 -25.61 0.41 18.85
N GLY A 1039 -25.21 -0.26 19.93
CA GLY A 1039 -24.28 0.26 20.94
C GLY A 1039 -22.84 -0.21 20.74
N PHE A 1040 -21.88 0.72 20.81
CA PHE A 1040 -20.44 0.45 20.71
C PHE A 1040 -19.71 0.62 22.06
N PHE A 1041 -20.19 -0.05 23.12
CA PHE A 1041 -19.64 0.09 24.47
C PHE A 1041 -18.60 -0.98 24.83
N GLU A 1042 -17.46 -0.59 25.40
CA GLU A 1042 -16.52 -1.54 26.03
C GLU A 1042 -17.18 -2.25 27.22
N LYS A 1043 -17.08 -3.59 27.29
CA LYS A 1043 -17.67 -4.41 28.37
C LYS A 1043 -17.15 -4.01 29.76
N MET A 1044 -18.03 -3.45 30.59
CA MET A 1044 -17.78 -3.12 32.00
C MET A 1044 -18.64 -3.99 32.94
N ASP A 1045 -18.25 -4.07 34.22
CA ASP A 1045 -18.92 -4.89 35.25
C ASP A 1045 -20.33 -4.36 35.64
N ASP A 1046 -20.65 -3.10 35.33
CA ASP A 1046 -21.93 -2.42 35.55
C ASP A 1046 -22.43 -1.83 34.21
N LYS A 1047 -23.76 -1.75 33.98
CA LYS A 1047 -24.34 -1.08 32.81
C LYS A 1047 -23.99 0.42 32.77
N SER A 1048 -23.87 0.98 31.56
CA SER A 1048 -23.56 2.41 31.37
C SER A 1048 -24.82 3.29 31.20
N GLU A 1049 -24.70 4.59 31.51
CA GLU A 1049 -25.78 5.58 31.28
C GLU A 1049 -26.12 5.74 29.78
N ALA A 1050 -25.19 5.41 28.87
CA ALA A 1050 -25.43 5.38 27.43
C ALA A 1050 -26.16 4.10 27.00
N GLN A 1051 -25.84 2.97 27.62
CA GLN A 1051 -26.50 1.68 27.39
C GLN A 1051 -27.96 1.70 27.83
N GLU A 1052 -28.25 2.16 29.07
CA GLU A 1052 -29.63 2.33 29.55
C GLU A 1052 -30.46 3.26 28.65
N LEU A 1053 -29.81 4.24 28.01
CA LEU A 1053 -30.45 5.17 27.09
C LEU A 1053 -30.71 4.57 25.70
N MET A 1054 -29.73 3.86 25.12
CA MET A 1054 -29.89 3.17 23.83
C MET A 1054 -30.92 2.03 23.91
N GLU A 1055 -30.95 1.30 25.03
CA GLU A 1055 -32.01 0.33 25.35
C GLU A 1055 -33.40 1.00 25.42
N GLY A 1056 -33.51 2.17 26.06
CA GLY A 1056 -34.78 2.89 26.17
C GLY A 1056 -35.27 3.55 24.88
N ILE A 1057 -34.37 3.88 23.95
CA ILE A 1057 -34.73 4.48 22.65
C ILE A 1057 -35.35 3.42 21.72
N ALA A 1058 -34.84 2.18 21.75
CA ALA A 1058 -35.25 1.10 20.87
C ALA A 1058 -36.75 0.74 20.96
N SER A 1059 -37.24 0.07 19.92
CA SER A 1059 -38.43 -0.80 20.00
C SER A 1059 -38.13 -2.05 20.85
N GLU A 1060 -39.16 -2.68 21.41
CA GLU A 1060 -38.98 -3.83 22.32
C GLU A 1060 -38.24 -5.00 21.64
N GLY A 1061 -37.04 -5.31 22.10
CA GLY A 1061 -36.18 -6.35 21.52
C GLY A 1061 -35.31 -5.90 20.34
N CYS A 1062 -35.32 -4.62 19.96
CA CYS A 1062 -34.56 -4.07 18.83
C CYS A 1062 -33.24 -3.38 19.26
N HIS A 1063 -32.74 -3.64 20.48
CA HIS A 1063 -31.44 -3.13 20.95
C HIS A 1063 -30.33 -4.18 20.80
N TYR A 1064 -29.20 -3.74 20.23
CA TYR A 1064 -28.07 -4.59 19.85
C TYR A 1064 -26.75 -4.01 20.39
N GLU A 1065 -26.03 -4.83 21.17
CA GLU A 1065 -24.68 -4.52 21.65
C GLU A 1065 -23.61 -5.18 20.77
N VAL A 1066 -22.60 -4.40 20.38
CA VAL A 1066 -21.53 -4.80 19.46
C VAL A 1066 -20.20 -4.80 20.21
N ALA A 1067 -19.61 -5.97 20.42
CA ALA A 1067 -18.25 -6.10 20.95
C ALA A 1067 -17.20 -6.28 19.84
N ASN A 1068 -17.62 -6.69 18.64
CA ASN A 1068 -16.79 -6.89 17.45
C ASN A 1068 -17.65 -6.98 16.17
N SER A 1069 -17.03 -7.03 14.99
CA SER A 1069 -17.70 -7.14 13.68
C SER A 1069 -18.67 -8.32 13.57
N ASP A 1070 -18.36 -9.44 14.20
CA ASP A 1070 -19.07 -10.70 13.98
C ASP A 1070 -20.40 -10.72 14.75
N ASP A 1071 -20.54 -9.87 15.78
CA ASP A 1071 -21.81 -9.63 16.49
C ASP A 1071 -22.86 -8.95 15.58
N LEU A 1072 -22.43 -8.30 14.49
CA LEU A 1072 -23.29 -7.53 13.58
C LEU A 1072 -24.08 -8.42 12.62
N VAL A 1073 -23.55 -9.57 12.22
CA VAL A 1073 -24.21 -10.49 11.28
C VAL A 1073 -25.60 -10.87 11.81
N PHE A 1074 -25.70 -11.22 13.10
CA PHE A 1074 -26.97 -11.53 13.76
C PHE A 1074 -27.94 -10.35 13.91
N PHE A 1075 -27.46 -9.11 13.79
CA PHE A 1075 -28.31 -7.91 13.73
C PHE A 1075 -28.87 -7.73 12.31
N PHE A 1076 -28.04 -7.92 11.28
CA PHE A 1076 -28.49 -7.85 9.89
C PHE A 1076 -29.43 -9.01 9.55
N ASP A 1077 -29.15 -10.22 10.05
CA ASP A 1077 -30.06 -11.37 9.97
C ASP A 1077 -31.45 -11.03 10.53
N ASP A 1078 -31.57 -10.54 11.77
CA ASP A 1078 -32.86 -10.22 12.40
C ASP A 1078 -33.63 -9.08 11.69
N VAL A 1079 -32.89 -8.12 11.09
CA VAL A 1079 -33.49 -7.06 10.27
C VAL A 1079 -33.94 -7.61 8.90
N ALA A 1080 -33.14 -8.44 8.24
CA ALA A 1080 -33.48 -9.07 6.95
C ALA A 1080 -34.63 -10.09 7.07
N ASP A 1081 -34.64 -10.87 8.16
CA ASP A 1081 -35.77 -11.71 8.59
C ASP A 1081 -37.05 -10.87 8.70
N GLN A 1082 -37.01 -9.75 9.41
CA GLN A 1082 -38.18 -8.91 9.62
C GLN A 1082 -38.60 -8.13 8.37
N ILE A 1083 -37.65 -7.75 7.51
CA ILE A 1083 -37.89 -7.24 6.15
C ILE A 1083 -38.68 -8.27 5.32
N ASN A 1084 -38.34 -9.56 5.45
CA ASN A 1084 -39.03 -10.69 4.84
C ASN A 1084 -40.30 -11.17 5.60
N GLY A 1085 -40.78 -10.39 6.57
CA GLY A 1085 -42.02 -10.69 7.28
C GLY A 1085 -41.92 -11.87 8.27
N GLN A 1086 -40.72 -12.23 8.73
CA GLN A 1086 -40.53 -13.21 9.80
C GLN A 1086 -41.25 -12.75 11.07
N ARG A 1087 -42.31 -13.48 11.44
CA ARG A 1087 -43.05 -13.24 12.69
C ARG A 1087 -42.31 -13.89 13.87
N TYR A 1088 -42.50 -13.32 15.06
CA TYR A 1088 -41.76 -13.73 16.26
C TYR A 1088 -42.70 -14.07 17.43
N ILE A 1089 -42.25 -15.01 18.26
CA ILE A 1089 -42.82 -15.32 19.57
C ILE A 1089 -42.02 -14.55 20.63
N TYR A 1090 -42.70 -13.65 21.32
CA TYR A 1090 -42.18 -12.88 22.46
C TYR A 1090 -42.44 -13.62 23.77
N ILE A 1091 -41.49 -13.64 24.69
CA ILE A 1091 -41.68 -14.28 26.01
C ILE A 1091 -40.99 -13.46 27.10
N ARG A 1092 -41.73 -13.08 28.14
CA ARG A 1092 -41.24 -12.28 29.27
C ARG A 1092 -41.36 -13.04 30.58
N ILE A 1093 -40.23 -13.28 31.24
CA ILE A 1093 -40.09 -14.20 32.38
C ILE A 1093 -39.42 -13.45 33.54
N ALA A 1094 -40.19 -13.03 34.54
CA ALA A 1094 -39.69 -12.26 35.69
C ALA A 1094 -39.49 -13.14 36.95
N CYS A 1095 -38.59 -12.71 37.86
CA CYS A 1095 -38.20 -13.32 39.16
C CYS A 1095 -36.93 -14.23 39.15
N PRO A 1096 -36.47 -14.79 40.30
CA PRO A 1096 -35.23 -15.58 40.37
C PRO A 1096 -35.37 -16.96 39.72
N VAL A 1097 -35.25 -16.98 38.40
CA VAL A 1097 -35.13 -18.18 37.57
C VAL A 1097 -34.01 -18.04 36.55
N ASP A 1098 -33.35 -19.14 36.22
CA ASP A 1098 -32.48 -19.30 35.06
C ASP A 1098 -33.25 -19.96 33.92
N VAL A 1099 -33.23 -19.33 32.75
CA VAL A 1099 -33.94 -19.76 31.54
C VAL A 1099 -32.95 -20.40 30.57
N THR A 1100 -33.35 -21.49 29.92
CA THR A 1100 -32.57 -22.17 28.89
C THR A 1100 -33.49 -22.62 27.76
N VAL A 1101 -33.12 -22.34 26.51
CA VAL A 1101 -33.85 -22.78 25.30
C VAL A 1101 -32.84 -23.48 24.40
N SER A 1102 -33.08 -24.73 24.04
CA SER A 1102 -32.14 -25.54 23.24
C SER A 1102 -32.80 -26.03 21.96
N TYR A 1103 -32.20 -25.72 20.80
CA TYR A 1103 -32.71 -26.13 19.50
C TYR A 1103 -31.55 -26.32 18.50
N ASP A 1104 -31.65 -27.38 17.69
CA ASP A 1104 -30.66 -27.84 16.69
C ASP A 1104 -29.16 -27.76 17.08
N GLY A 1105 -28.86 -28.06 18.35
CA GLY A 1105 -27.49 -28.05 18.89
C GLY A 1105 -27.03 -26.71 19.46
N GLU A 1106 -27.71 -25.60 19.13
CA GLU A 1106 -27.53 -24.30 19.75
C GLU A 1106 -28.36 -24.18 21.05
N THR A 1107 -28.02 -23.21 21.91
CA THR A 1107 -28.73 -23.00 23.19
C THR A 1107 -28.63 -21.57 23.70
N LEU A 1108 -29.78 -20.91 23.91
CA LEU A 1108 -29.91 -19.70 24.73
C LEU A 1108 -29.89 -20.07 26.21
N SER A 1109 -29.23 -19.27 27.03
CA SER A 1109 -29.05 -19.52 28.46
C SER A 1109 -28.86 -18.21 29.22
N SER A 1110 -29.70 -17.94 30.22
CA SER A 1110 -29.58 -16.75 31.09
C SER A 1110 -28.59 -16.92 32.26
N LYS A 1111 -27.99 -18.10 32.39
CA LYS A 1111 -27.25 -18.51 33.59
C LYS A 1111 -25.81 -18.01 33.53
N GLU A 1112 -25.40 -17.21 34.51
CA GLU A 1112 -24.10 -16.50 34.56
C GLU A 1112 -22.88 -17.35 34.15
N SER A 1113 -22.81 -18.62 34.57
CA SER A 1113 -21.66 -19.50 34.26
C SER A 1113 -21.62 -20.04 32.84
N ASP A 1114 -22.74 -19.96 32.11
CA ASP A 1114 -22.95 -20.53 30.78
C ASP A 1114 -23.85 -19.57 29.97
N LEU A 1115 -23.63 -18.25 30.12
CA LEU A 1115 -24.48 -17.20 29.57
C LEU A 1115 -24.34 -17.18 28.04
N ASN A 1116 -25.45 -17.42 27.34
CA ASN A 1116 -25.55 -17.18 25.90
C ASN A 1116 -26.87 -16.47 25.57
N THR A 1117 -26.75 -15.28 24.99
CA THR A 1117 -27.86 -14.39 24.66
C THR A 1117 -28.30 -14.44 23.19
N ARG A 1118 -27.57 -15.16 22.32
CA ARG A 1118 -27.82 -15.17 20.86
C ARG A 1118 -27.79 -16.61 20.29
N THR A 1119 -28.70 -16.92 19.37
CA THR A 1119 -28.77 -18.16 18.58
C THR A 1119 -29.50 -17.89 17.26
N LYS A 1120 -29.33 -18.73 16.24
CA LYS A 1120 -30.00 -18.58 14.94
C LYS A 1120 -31.53 -18.62 14.99
N PHE A 1121 -32.08 -19.23 16.05
CA PHE A 1121 -33.52 -19.35 16.26
C PHE A 1121 -34.12 -18.26 17.19
N GLY A 1122 -33.28 -17.38 17.74
CA GLY A 1122 -33.76 -16.29 18.61
C GLY A 1122 -32.72 -15.67 19.54
N VAL A 1123 -33.17 -14.64 20.26
CA VAL A 1123 -32.37 -13.77 21.14
C VAL A 1123 -32.93 -13.78 22.56
N LEU A 1124 -32.05 -13.59 23.55
CA LEU A 1124 -32.35 -13.42 24.97
C LEU A 1124 -31.78 -12.09 25.47
N SER A 1125 -32.65 -11.19 25.94
CA SER A 1125 -32.30 -9.91 26.56
C SER A 1125 -32.88 -9.78 27.98
N PHE A 1126 -32.61 -8.66 28.67
CA PHE A 1126 -32.90 -8.51 30.11
C PHE A 1126 -33.46 -7.13 30.48
N GLU A 1127 -34.46 -7.10 31.35
CA GLU A 1127 -34.94 -5.85 31.97
C GLU A 1127 -34.48 -5.70 33.44
N ASP A 1128 -34.12 -4.46 33.77
CA ASP A 1128 -33.96 -3.86 35.12
C ASP A 1128 -32.71 -4.26 35.95
N ASN A 1129 -32.54 -3.53 37.06
CA ASN A 1129 -31.28 -3.17 37.72
C ASN A 1129 -30.53 -4.32 38.43
N GLY A 1130 -29.43 -4.77 37.82
CA GLY A 1130 -28.17 -5.10 38.53
C GLY A 1130 -28.21 -6.16 39.65
N THR A 1131 -29.14 -7.10 39.62
CA THR A 1131 -29.26 -8.18 40.61
C THR A 1131 -29.76 -9.48 39.98
N ALA A 1132 -29.52 -10.63 40.65
CA ALA A 1132 -29.82 -11.98 40.13
C ALA A 1132 -31.31 -12.27 39.81
N ASN A 1133 -32.21 -11.31 40.06
CA ASN A 1133 -33.66 -11.42 39.86
C ASN A 1133 -34.15 -10.68 38.59
N GLN A 1134 -33.23 -10.34 37.67
CA GLN A 1134 -33.53 -9.77 36.35
C GLN A 1134 -34.64 -10.53 35.62
N THR A 1135 -35.50 -9.80 34.91
CA THR A 1135 -36.48 -10.34 33.97
C THR A 1135 -35.78 -10.76 32.69
N LYS A 1136 -36.11 -11.94 32.16
CA LYS A 1136 -35.58 -12.48 30.91
C LYS A 1136 -36.61 -12.24 29.80
N ILE A 1137 -36.18 -11.70 28.67
CA ILE A 1137 -36.99 -11.50 27.47
C ILE A 1137 -36.44 -12.41 26.37
N LEU A 1138 -37.27 -13.29 25.82
CA LEU A 1138 -36.93 -14.09 24.64
C LEU A 1138 -37.70 -13.56 23.43
N ARG A 1139 -37.02 -13.48 22.28
CA ARG A 1139 -37.60 -13.28 20.96
C ARG A 1139 -37.18 -14.47 20.09
N LEU A 1140 -38.13 -15.35 19.76
CA LEU A 1140 -37.87 -16.61 19.02
C LEU A 1140 -38.61 -16.59 17.67
N LYS A 1141 -38.02 -17.10 16.59
CA LYS A 1141 -38.66 -17.11 15.25
C LYS A 1141 -39.93 -17.98 15.24
N GLU A 1142 -41.02 -17.54 14.62
CA GLU A 1142 -42.28 -18.29 14.59
C GLU A 1142 -42.30 -19.42 13.52
N GLU A 1143 -41.30 -20.30 13.57
CA GLU A 1143 -41.16 -21.42 12.62
C GLU A 1143 -41.38 -22.80 13.27
N GLN A 1144 -40.98 -22.95 14.54
CA GLN A 1144 -40.81 -24.25 15.19
C GLN A 1144 -41.30 -24.26 16.65
N ALA A 1145 -41.31 -25.44 17.27
CA ALA A 1145 -41.74 -25.65 18.65
C ALA A 1145 -40.54 -25.77 19.62
N TYR A 1146 -40.15 -24.67 20.25
CA TYR A 1146 -38.99 -24.62 21.14
C TYR A 1146 -39.31 -25.15 22.54
N ASP A 1147 -38.46 -26.04 23.07
CA ASP A 1147 -38.51 -26.50 24.46
C ASP A 1147 -37.78 -25.51 25.37
N ILE A 1148 -38.52 -24.91 26.30
CA ILE A 1148 -38.04 -23.88 27.23
C ILE A 1148 -38.00 -24.47 28.64
N LYS A 1149 -36.80 -24.45 29.23
CA LYS A 1149 -36.54 -24.87 30.60
C LYS A 1149 -36.32 -23.65 31.49
N ILE A 1150 -36.99 -23.63 32.62
CA ILE A 1150 -36.90 -22.54 33.59
C ILE A 1150 -36.62 -23.17 34.96
N ASN A 1151 -35.48 -22.82 35.57
CA ASN A 1151 -34.96 -23.43 36.79
C ASN A 1151 -34.94 -22.36 37.89
N GLY A 1152 -35.55 -22.62 39.05
CA GLY A 1152 -35.55 -21.64 40.15
C GLY A 1152 -34.17 -21.44 40.78
N THR A 1153 -33.78 -20.19 41.04
CA THR A 1153 -32.48 -19.83 41.63
C THR A 1153 -32.57 -19.34 43.08
N ASP A 1154 -33.72 -18.80 43.50
CA ASP A 1154 -34.03 -18.43 44.90
C ASP A 1154 -35.53 -18.62 45.19
N GLN A 1155 -35.97 -18.37 46.43
CA GLN A 1155 -37.37 -18.39 46.85
C GLN A 1155 -38.12 -17.15 46.34
N GLY A 1156 -39.15 -17.35 45.50
CA GLY A 1156 -39.87 -16.23 44.88
C GLY A 1156 -41.20 -16.60 44.21
N THR A 1157 -41.67 -15.72 43.34
CA THR A 1157 -42.89 -15.91 42.53
C THR A 1157 -42.66 -15.44 41.11
N MET A 1158 -42.86 -16.32 40.12
CA MET A 1158 -42.67 -16.04 38.70
C MET A 1158 -43.93 -15.48 38.05
N ASN A 1159 -43.72 -14.49 37.19
CA ASN A 1159 -44.66 -14.12 36.14
C ASN A 1159 -44.04 -14.52 34.79
N TYR A 1160 -44.79 -15.29 33.99
CA TYR A 1160 -44.42 -15.68 32.63
C TYR A 1160 -45.51 -15.16 31.68
N THR A 1161 -45.13 -14.39 30.67
CA THR A 1161 -46.02 -13.94 29.59
C THR A 1161 -45.46 -14.45 28.27
N ILE A 1162 -46.31 -14.94 27.37
CA ILE A 1162 -45.98 -15.24 25.97
C ILE A 1162 -46.88 -14.41 25.05
N GLY A 1163 -46.29 -13.82 24.02
CA GLY A 1163 -46.95 -13.00 23.00
C GLY A 1163 -46.71 -13.57 21.60
N PHE A 1164 -47.74 -13.53 20.75
CA PHE A 1164 -47.67 -13.96 19.35
C PHE A 1164 -47.99 -12.78 18.42
N MET A 1165 -47.26 -12.72 17.30
CA MET A 1165 -47.31 -11.64 16.32
C MET A 1165 -48.31 -11.97 15.19
N ASP A 1166 -49.16 -11.01 14.81
CA ASP A 1166 -50.14 -11.15 13.72
C ASP A 1166 -49.55 -10.85 12.32
N GLU A 1167 -50.40 -10.96 11.29
CA GLU A 1167 -50.03 -10.75 9.88
C GLU A 1167 -49.61 -9.29 9.62
N GLU A 1168 -50.06 -8.36 10.47
CA GLU A 1168 -49.70 -6.95 10.48
C GLU A 1168 -48.50 -6.61 11.40
N GLY A 1169 -47.73 -7.61 11.85
CA GLY A 1169 -46.50 -7.42 12.64
C GLY A 1169 -46.72 -6.97 14.09
N ASN A 1170 -47.97 -6.94 14.58
CA ASN A 1170 -48.32 -6.49 15.92
C ASN A 1170 -48.49 -7.68 16.88
N TYR A 1171 -48.16 -7.50 18.16
CA TYR A 1171 -48.44 -8.51 19.17
C TYR A 1171 -49.89 -8.39 19.67
N SER A 1172 -50.79 -9.26 19.18
CA SER A 1172 -52.23 -9.19 19.48
C SER A 1172 -52.82 -10.42 20.21
N ASP A 1173 -52.01 -11.45 20.48
CA ASP A 1173 -52.33 -12.51 21.46
C ASP A 1173 -51.26 -12.56 22.55
N PHE A 1174 -51.61 -12.14 23.77
CA PHE A 1174 -50.80 -12.29 24.97
C PHE A 1174 -51.42 -13.29 25.96
N ARG A 1175 -50.61 -14.15 26.55
CA ARG A 1175 -51.05 -15.18 27.51
C ARG A 1175 -50.22 -15.13 28.78
N GLU A 1176 -50.86 -14.84 29.90
CA GLU A 1176 -50.20 -14.41 31.14
C GLU A 1176 -50.32 -15.44 32.26
N PHE A 1177 -49.21 -15.79 32.90
CA PHE A 1177 -49.13 -16.77 33.98
C PHE A 1177 -48.46 -16.13 35.20
N GLU A 1178 -49.25 -15.46 36.04
CA GLU A 1178 -48.75 -14.74 37.20
C GLU A 1178 -48.65 -15.58 38.48
N ASN A 1179 -47.75 -15.17 39.38
CA ASN A 1179 -47.64 -15.65 40.77
C ASN A 1179 -47.40 -17.17 40.93
N ILE A 1180 -46.67 -17.81 40.00
CA ILE A 1180 -46.22 -19.21 40.16
C ILE A 1180 -45.17 -19.26 41.27
N GLU A 1181 -45.33 -20.06 42.32
CA GLU A 1181 -44.34 -20.17 43.40
C GLU A 1181 -43.04 -20.85 42.89
N ILE A 1182 -41.88 -20.27 43.23
CA ILE A 1182 -40.55 -20.74 42.80
C ILE A 1182 -39.68 -21.04 44.01
N THR A 1183 -38.97 -22.17 43.96
CA THR A 1183 -37.89 -22.53 44.88
C THR A 1183 -36.60 -22.82 44.12
N ASN A 1184 -35.46 -22.87 44.81
CA ASN A 1184 -34.18 -23.30 44.26
C ASN A 1184 -34.08 -24.82 43.94
N GLN A 1185 -35.21 -25.53 43.93
CA GLN A 1185 -35.35 -26.91 43.44
C GLN A 1185 -36.37 -27.01 42.29
N THR A 1186 -37.16 -25.97 42.05
CA THR A 1186 -38.29 -25.98 41.10
C THR A 1186 -37.79 -25.98 39.67
N VAL A 1187 -38.33 -26.89 38.86
CA VAL A 1187 -38.03 -27.03 37.42
C VAL A 1187 -39.33 -26.89 36.64
N ILE A 1188 -39.30 -26.06 35.61
CA ILE A 1188 -40.46 -25.75 34.78
C ILE A 1188 -40.11 -26.06 33.31
N ASP A 1189 -40.98 -26.84 32.68
CA ASP A 1189 -40.91 -27.23 31.27
C ASP A 1189 -42.14 -26.67 30.54
N THR A 1190 -41.91 -25.77 29.57
CA THR A 1190 -42.92 -25.14 28.73
C THR A 1190 -42.48 -25.13 27.26
N LYS A 1191 -43.42 -24.88 26.34
CA LYS A 1191 -43.15 -24.76 24.90
C LYS A 1191 -43.53 -23.39 24.36
N ALA A 1192 -42.68 -22.86 23.49
CA ALA A 1192 -43.04 -21.80 22.55
C ALA A 1192 -43.40 -22.45 21.21
N GLU A 1193 -44.69 -22.60 20.96
CA GLU A 1193 -45.24 -23.14 19.71
C GLU A 1193 -46.61 -22.51 19.40
N VAL A 1194 -46.89 -22.24 18.12
CA VAL A 1194 -48.16 -21.68 17.67
C VAL A 1194 -49.29 -22.68 17.94
N SER A 1195 -50.18 -22.34 18.86
CA SER A 1195 -51.11 -23.31 19.45
C SER A 1195 -52.35 -22.64 20.04
N ASP A 1196 -53.48 -23.36 20.08
CA ASP A 1196 -54.74 -22.88 20.69
C ASP A 1196 -54.57 -22.49 22.18
N THR A 1197 -53.61 -23.10 22.88
CA THR A 1197 -53.34 -22.86 24.30
C THR A 1197 -51.89 -23.12 24.68
N THR A 1198 -51.26 -22.22 25.44
CA THR A 1198 -49.95 -22.45 26.04
C THR A 1198 -50.08 -23.26 27.33
N VAL A 1199 -49.10 -24.12 27.61
CA VAL A 1199 -49.08 -25.02 28.79
C VAL A 1199 -47.73 -24.91 29.50
N ILE A 1200 -47.77 -24.60 30.79
CA ILE A 1200 -46.60 -24.61 31.69
C ILE A 1200 -46.74 -25.81 32.63
N ASN A 1201 -45.71 -26.67 32.69
CA ASN A 1201 -45.64 -27.80 33.62
C ASN A 1201 -44.58 -27.49 34.69
N VAL A 1202 -44.91 -27.69 35.96
CA VAL A 1202 -44.08 -27.31 37.12
C VAL A 1202 -43.83 -28.54 37.98
N ASP A 1203 -42.56 -28.92 38.13
CA ASP A 1203 -42.03 -29.82 39.15
C ASP A 1203 -41.62 -28.92 40.34
N GLU A 1204 -42.35 -29.00 41.47
CA GLU A 1204 -42.16 -28.05 42.58
C GLU A 1204 -40.91 -28.37 43.41
N ASP A 1205 -40.56 -29.65 43.57
CA ASP A 1205 -39.49 -30.13 44.47
C ASP A 1205 -38.26 -30.77 43.78
N GLY A 1206 -38.29 -30.95 42.47
CA GLY A 1206 -37.18 -31.41 41.64
C GLY A 1206 -36.99 -32.93 41.59
N ASP A 1207 -38.02 -33.74 41.86
CA ASP A 1207 -37.93 -35.21 41.80
C ASP A 1207 -38.06 -35.80 40.37
N GLY A 1208 -38.44 -34.99 39.39
CA GLY A 1208 -38.64 -35.37 37.99
C GLY A 1208 -40.09 -35.66 37.61
N ASN A 1209 -41.07 -35.25 38.41
CA ASN A 1209 -42.50 -35.33 38.11
C ASN A 1209 -43.15 -33.95 38.25
N TYR A 1210 -44.05 -33.58 37.33
CA TYR A 1210 -44.77 -32.30 37.43
C TYR A 1210 -45.94 -32.38 38.44
N ASP A 1211 -45.87 -31.60 39.51
CA ASP A 1211 -46.94 -31.42 40.51
C ASP A 1211 -48.09 -30.57 39.99
N LEU A 1212 -47.75 -29.45 39.33
CA LEU A 1212 -48.70 -28.47 38.84
C LEU A 1212 -48.62 -28.31 37.32
N ARG A 1213 -49.77 -27.98 36.72
CA ARG A 1213 -49.89 -27.72 35.28
C ARG A 1213 -50.86 -26.57 35.05
N TYR A 1214 -50.37 -25.52 34.42
CA TYR A 1214 -51.14 -24.33 34.07
C TYR A 1214 -51.44 -24.33 32.56
N GLN A 1215 -52.60 -23.77 32.18
CA GLN A 1215 -52.99 -23.61 30.78
C GLN A 1215 -53.70 -22.26 30.58
N ALA A 1216 -53.38 -21.57 29.49
CA ALA A 1216 -54.02 -20.33 29.04
C ALA A 1216 -54.36 -20.43 27.54
N ALA A 1217 -55.52 -19.92 27.13
CA ALA A 1217 -55.86 -19.69 25.73
C ALA A 1217 -55.45 -18.28 25.28
N ALA A 1218 -55.74 -17.94 24.02
CA ALA A 1218 -55.42 -16.63 23.46
C ALA A 1218 -56.07 -15.47 24.24
N ASN A 1219 -55.29 -14.46 24.62
CA ASN A 1219 -55.71 -13.33 25.46
C ASN A 1219 -56.37 -13.72 26.81
N GLU A 1220 -55.96 -14.85 27.41
CA GLU A 1220 -56.39 -15.30 28.74
C GLU A 1220 -55.22 -15.46 29.73
N SER A 1221 -55.53 -15.38 31.03
CA SER A 1221 -54.58 -15.68 32.11
C SER A 1221 -54.62 -17.17 32.51
N GLY A 1222 -53.45 -17.75 32.80
CA GLY A 1222 -53.26 -19.17 33.07
C GLY A 1222 -54.00 -19.70 34.29
N SER A 1223 -54.59 -20.89 34.16
CA SER A 1223 -55.31 -21.58 35.23
C SER A 1223 -54.85 -23.04 35.42
N ILE A 1224 -54.96 -23.55 36.65
CA ILE A 1224 -54.50 -24.90 37.02
C ILE A 1224 -55.45 -25.98 36.47
N VAL A 1225 -54.90 -26.98 35.78
CA VAL A 1225 -55.65 -28.06 35.15
C VAL A 1225 -55.58 -29.35 35.98
N GLU A 1226 -56.68 -29.74 36.63
CA GLU A 1226 -56.74 -31.00 37.39
C GLU A 1226 -56.52 -32.24 36.51
N ASN A 1227 -55.41 -32.94 36.76
CA ASN A 1227 -54.87 -34.00 35.91
C ASN A 1227 -55.71 -35.30 35.97
N ASN A 1228 -56.74 -35.39 35.10
CA ASN A 1228 -57.73 -36.48 35.07
C ASN A 1228 -57.22 -37.78 34.44
N SER A 1229 -56.36 -38.48 35.19
CA SER A 1229 -55.71 -39.79 34.92
C SER A 1229 -56.63 -41.01 34.66
N TRP A 1230 -57.89 -40.76 34.28
CA TRP A 1230 -58.88 -41.76 33.86
C TRP A 1230 -58.73 -42.16 32.38
N LEU A 1231 -58.33 -41.23 31.50
CA LEU A 1231 -58.41 -41.42 30.04
C LEU A 1231 -57.34 -42.38 29.50
N ASP A 1232 -56.09 -42.26 29.93
CA ASP A 1232 -55.00 -43.15 29.53
C ASP A 1232 -55.26 -44.59 29.98
N LEU A 1233 -55.90 -44.74 31.14
CA LEU A 1233 -56.35 -46.01 31.67
C LEU A 1233 -57.36 -46.72 30.75
N ILE A 1234 -58.20 -45.96 30.02
CA ILE A 1234 -59.10 -46.51 28.99
C ILE A 1234 -58.31 -46.91 27.74
N PHE A 1235 -57.36 -46.09 27.30
CA PHE A 1235 -56.55 -46.35 26.09
C PHE A 1235 -55.64 -47.57 26.25
N ILE A 1236 -55.03 -47.75 27.43
CA ILE A 1236 -54.29 -48.96 27.79
C ILE A 1236 -55.22 -50.18 27.83
N LEU A 1237 -56.46 -50.04 28.33
CA LEU A 1237 -57.41 -51.16 28.39
C LEU A 1237 -57.84 -51.63 27.00
N THR A 1238 -58.10 -50.73 26.05
CA THR A 1238 -58.44 -51.11 24.66
C THR A 1238 -57.26 -51.79 23.96
N ILE A 1239 -56.03 -51.32 24.15
CA ILE A 1239 -54.82 -51.97 23.62
C ILE A 1239 -54.66 -53.39 24.18
N VAL A 1240 -54.81 -53.58 25.50
CA VAL A 1240 -54.72 -54.91 26.14
C VAL A 1240 -55.83 -55.85 25.66
N VAL A 1241 -57.06 -55.37 25.46
CA VAL A 1241 -58.15 -56.17 24.89
C VAL A 1241 -57.88 -56.54 23.42
N PHE A 1242 -57.33 -55.61 22.63
CA PHE A 1242 -57.01 -55.85 21.22
C PHE A 1242 -55.87 -56.87 21.04
N LEU A 1243 -54.78 -56.71 21.80
CA LEU A 1243 -53.67 -57.68 21.85
C LEU A 1243 -54.14 -59.04 22.39
N GLY A 1244 -54.97 -59.07 23.43
CA GLY A 1244 -55.60 -60.29 23.95
C GLY A 1244 -56.46 -60.99 22.90
N GLY A 1245 -57.19 -60.23 22.07
CA GLY A 1245 -57.94 -60.74 20.92
C GLY A 1245 -57.05 -61.36 19.85
N ILE A 1246 -55.93 -60.71 19.50
CA ILE A 1246 -54.95 -61.22 18.52
C ILE A 1246 -54.27 -62.51 19.03
N ILE A 1247 -53.84 -62.52 20.29
CA ILE A 1247 -53.22 -63.69 20.94
C ILE A 1247 -54.24 -64.84 21.03
N GLY A 1248 -55.49 -64.57 21.42
CA GLY A 1248 -56.57 -65.55 21.44
C GLY A 1248 -56.90 -66.12 20.06
N TYR A 1249 -56.93 -65.28 19.02
CA TYR A 1249 -57.11 -65.70 17.64
C TYR A 1249 -55.99 -66.62 17.17
N TRP A 1250 -54.72 -66.27 17.43
CA TRP A 1250 -53.56 -67.13 17.11
C TRP A 1250 -53.57 -68.44 17.90
N TYR A 1251 -53.93 -68.43 19.19
CA TYR A 1251 -54.03 -69.63 20.02
C TYR A 1251 -55.11 -70.59 19.50
N LEU A 1252 -56.30 -70.07 19.19
CA LEU A 1252 -57.41 -70.85 18.60
C LEU A 1252 -57.07 -71.37 17.19
N LYS A 1253 -56.29 -70.63 16.40
CA LYS A 1253 -55.79 -71.05 15.08
C LYS A 1253 -54.74 -72.16 15.18
N LYS A 1254 -53.94 -72.18 16.25
CA LYS A 1254 -52.90 -73.20 16.51
C LYS A 1254 -53.43 -74.49 17.14
N HIS A 1255 -54.53 -74.42 17.90
CA HIS A 1255 -55.13 -75.57 18.59
C HIS A 1255 -56.36 -76.19 17.91
N LYS A 1256 -56.63 -75.90 16.63
CA LYS A 1256 -57.69 -76.57 15.86
C LYS A 1256 -57.19 -77.78 15.06
N LYS A 1257 -56.47 -78.67 15.74
CA LYS A 1257 -56.29 -80.08 15.36
C LYS A 1257 -56.11 -80.95 16.60
#